data_AF-A0A6M8BHJ5-F1
#
_entry.id   AF-A0A6M8BHJ5-F1
#
_cell.length_a   1.000
_cell.length_b   1.000
_cell.length_c   1.000
_cell.angle_alpha   90.00
_cell.angle_beta   90.00
_cell.angle_gamma   90.00
#
_symmetry.space_group_name_H-M   'P 1'
#
loop_
_entity.id
_entity.type
_entity.pdbx_description
1 polymer ?
#
loop_
_entity_poly.entity_id
_entity_poly.type
_entity_poly.pdbx_seq_one_letter_code
_entity_poly.pdbx_strand_id
1 'polypeptide(L)'
;MILVFGNLHQFALAPAQAQPQPTRAMTGFCLQEQDTESDRHFFSRMRRLEADLAAERLESASDQMTALLKLAGSLPAPQKALRLAGLITEEPGYNPNPWRTLIEKADERDQPGLVLPMLAEAVRETRTLGAGYSFLKSQTLLAIARAYLALDQLEAAGATLELAARAVQTVQGDEFKVNALVPIADAAVSAGRVDRAIALLNQANRHASAIVHPNPTRRRSALAKVAASYAKAGQITLAQQIAQRLTDVPYAQGQAKLEIVRMQLTQSQWESAAATARSIADPSARAIALAEVASAYTARNLTGGEALFQEAVTVAKSVNDTEFTLETVVNTYAGVRIDPALAVAQAMTDAEKRSSVLTNLALQLWGQQQTDQAAAVMQQVETALRQVPSDWQAFQVRHLVQRAIAVSAYDPAIRIATAPTDPFLAGDRDIVLLLIVQRAAERQALAAADQAWMSIAPENLEIRSQAMMALATAYVNANQADRALELRQAVHPTDGLTQVRLTAAIARQLLLTGNIDPATDLFNEARTTAAGLATPIDRLQAASAVALEVANARQPVDPSMLNLVRRSAVEINDFSTSSYYLWSLVEQTVALRHFDLALQLALATPDPDRREMSLGTVAEAALRDGHTDQVLKVIDQSRTPEIRVGLLLSLVERARQDGQPQEAIAYLARALELARTIPDPEIRTFTFGNEGGTVVDDDRDRASAYEAIAIHYAQLARQAEALRVAGLIQHPQERDRVRRRVLCYETRT
;
A
#
# COMPACT_ATOMS: atom_id res chain seq x y z
N MET A 1 -25.69 0.55 14.85
CA MET A 1 -27.06 0.94 15.25
C MET A 1 -27.54 1.98 14.26
N ILE A 2 -28.40 1.58 13.33
CA ILE A 2 -28.90 2.38 12.20
C ILE A 2 -30.00 3.30 12.74
N LEU A 3 -29.89 4.60 12.52
CA LEU A 3 -30.98 5.55 12.78
C LEU A 3 -31.41 6.24 11.49
N VAL A 4 -32.63 5.90 11.12
CA VAL A 4 -33.49 6.44 10.07
C VAL A 4 -33.93 7.86 10.47
N PHE A 5 -33.83 8.84 9.57
CA PHE A 5 -34.54 10.11 9.71
C PHE A 5 -35.59 10.24 8.60
N GLY A 6 -36.84 10.24 9.04
CA GLY A 6 -38.03 10.44 8.23
C GLY A 6 -38.26 11.90 7.85
N ASN A 7 -38.93 12.05 6.71
CA ASN A 7 -39.40 13.29 6.11
C ASN A 7 -40.41 14.03 7.00
N LEU A 8 -40.22 15.35 7.13
CA LEU A 8 -41.31 16.30 7.36
C LEU A 8 -41.15 17.48 6.40
N HIS A 9 -42.00 17.50 5.38
CA HIS A 9 -42.39 18.72 4.66
C HIS A 9 -43.53 19.38 5.44
N GLN A 10 -43.52 20.71 5.57
CA GLN A 10 -44.66 21.57 5.16
C GLN A 10 -44.40 23.08 5.34
N PHE A 11 -44.67 23.79 4.23
CA PHE A 11 -45.15 25.17 4.01
C PHE A 11 -44.45 26.41 4.61
N ALA A 12 -43.88 27.21 3.70
CA ALA A 12 -44.03 28.68 3.74
C ALA A 12 -44.08 29.24 2.30
N LEU A 13 -45.04 30.14 2.08
CA LEU A 13 -45.46 30.72 0.80
C LEU A 13 -44.43 31.72 0.21
N ALA A 14 -44.33 31.74 -1.12
CA ALA A 14 -43.52 32.68 -1.91
C ALA A 14 -44.19 34.07 -2.05
N PRO A 15 -43.43 35.08 -2.51
CA PRO A 15 -43.96 35.94 -3.57
C PRO A 15 -43.05 36.08 -4.80
N ALA A 16 -43.70 35.96 -5.96
CA ALA A 16 -43.50 36.66 -7.24
C ALA A 16 -42.10 36.75 -7.89
N GLN A 17 -41.81 35.69 -8.65
CA GLN A 17 -41.26 35.64 -10.03
C GLN A 17 -40.72 36.95 -10.66
N ALA A 18 -39.41 36.98 -10.89
CA ALA A 18 -38.84 37.45 -12.14
C ALA A 18 -38.53 36.20 -12.99
N GLN A 19 -39.13 36.08 -14.18
CA GLN A 19 -38.89 34.96 -15.10
C GLN A 19 -37.45 34.98 -15.63
N PRO A 20 -36.64 33.93 -15.42
CA PRO A 20 -35.46 33.68 -16.24
C PRO A 20 -35.89 32.99 -17.54
N GLN A 21 -35.32 33.43 -18.66
CA GLN A 21 -35.44 32.77 -19.97
C GLN A 21 -35.11 31.26 -19.86
N PRO A 22 -35.70 30.40 -20.71
CA PRO A 22 -35.52 28.96 -20.61
C PRO A 22 -34.14 28.56 -21.13
N THR A 23 -33.14 28.54 -20.26
CA THR A 23 -32.04 27.57 -20.40
C THR A 23 -32.67 26.19 -20.31
N ARG A 24 -32.62 25.41 -21.41
CA ARG A 24 -33.09 24.01 -21.45
C ARG A 24 -32.50 23.26 -20.25
N ALA A 25 -33.32 23.02 -19.23
CA ALA A 25 -32.91 22.26 -18.07
C ALA A 25 -32.57 20.83 -18.51
N MET A 26 -31.36 20.36 -18.19
CA MET A 26 -31.01 18.95 -18.32
C MET A 26 -32.06 18.12 -17.58
N THR A 27 -32.57 17.07 -18.22
CA THR A 27 -33.53 16.15 -17.57
C THR A 27 -32.81 15.42 -16.42
N GLY A 28 -33.55 15.05 -15.36
CA GLY A 28 -32.97 14.30 -14.22
C GLY A 28 -32.25 13.01 -14.64
N PHE A 29 -32.66 12.41 -15.76
CA PHE A 29 -31.99 11.28 -16.40
C PHE A 29 -30.58 11.60 -16.89
N CYS A 30 -30.38 12.73 -17.58
CA CYS A 30 -29.05 13.11 -18.08
C CYS A 30 -28.08 13.52 -16.95
N LEU A 31 -28.60 14.00 -15.82
CA LEU A 31 -27.80 14.25 -14.62
C LEU A 31 -27.29 12.94 -14.01
N GLN A 32 -28.15 11.92 -13.88
CA GLN A 32 -27.76 10.60 -13.37
C GLN A 32 -26.72 9.89 -14.27
N GLU A 33 -26.86 10.04 -15.59
CA GLU A 33 -25.89 9.52 -16.56
C GLU A 33 -24.51 10.19 -16.37
N GLN A 34 -24.49 11.51 -16.13
CA GLN A 34 -23.26 12.26 -15.88
C GLN A 34 -22.59 11.86 -14.57
N ASP A 35 -23.36 11.61 -13.51
CA ASP A 35 -22.81 11.14 -12.22
C ASP A 35 -22.16 9.76 -12.38
N THR A 36 -22.84 8.84 -13.06
CA THR A 36 -22.34 7.47 -13.31
C THR A 36 -21.04 7.47 -14.13
N GLU A 37 -20.97 8.32 -15.14
CA GLU A 37 -19.77 8.51 -15.96
C GLU A 37 -18.61 9.08 -15.12
N SER A 38 -18.90 10.07 -14.27
CA SER A 38 -17.90 10.70 -13.39
C SER A 38 -17.31 9.70 -12.40
N ASP A 39 -18.15 8.84 -11.80
CA ASP A 39 -17.71 7.76 -10.93
C ASP A 39 -16.86 6.72 -11.67
N ARG A 40 -17.25 6.33 -12.89
CA ARG A 40 -16.46 5.39 -13.72
C ARG A 40 -15.07 5.96 -14.01
N HIS A 41 -14.97 7.23 -14.40
CA HIS A 41 -13.69 7.90 -14.65
C HIS A 41 -12.83 7.98 -13.39
N PHE A 42 -13.44 8.26 -12.23
CA PHE A 42 -12.75 8.30 -10.95
C PHE A 42 -12.12 6.94 -10.61
N PHE A 43 -12.90 5.86 -10.58
CA PHE A 43 -12.39 4.52 -10.25
C PHE A 43 -11.41 3.97 -11.29
N SER A 44 -11.59 4.31 -12.57
CA SER A 44 -10.62 3.95 -13.62
C SER A 44 -9.25 4.59 -13.36
N ARG A 45 -9.21 5.87 -12.96
CA ARG A 45 -7.96 6.56 -12.60
C ARG A 45 -7.36 6.04 -11.30
N MET A 46 -8.18 5.74 -10.28
CA MET A 46 -7.70 5.14 -9.03
C MET A 46 -6.96 3.83 -9.28
N ARG A 47 -7.51 2.92 -10.09
CA ARG A 47 -6.83 1.66 -10.44
C ARG A 47 -5.51 1.87 -11.17
N ARG A 48 -5.42 2.90 -12.03
CA ARG A 48 -4.15 3.26 -12.69
C ARG A 48 -3.12 3.80 -11.71
N LEU A 49 -3.53 4.68 -10.80
CA LEU A 49 -2.69 5.18 -9.71
C LEU A 49 -2.12 4.02 -8.88
N GLU A 50 -2.95 3.06 -8.47
CA GLU A 50 -2.53 1.88 -7.72
C GLU A 50 -1.56 1.00 -8.51
N ALA A 51 -1.82 0.80 -9.81
CA ALA A 51 -0.92 0.06 -10.70
C ALA A 51 0.42 0.77 -10.92
N ASP A 52 0.43 2.10 -11.04
CA ASP A 52 1.65 2.90 -11.16
C ASP A 52 2.48 2.84 -9.87
N LEU A 53 1.82 2.90 -8.70
CA LEU A 53 2.47 2.72 -7.40
C LEU A 53 3.07 1.33 -7.22
N ALA A 54 2.31 0.28 -7.56
CA ALA A 54 2.79 -1.11 -7.51
C ALA A 54 4.00 -1.34 -8.43
N ALA A 55 4.05 -0.63 -9.56
CA ALA A 55 5.17 -0.66 -10.51
C ALA A 55 6.27 0.38 -10.22
N GLU A 56 6.23 1.07 -9.07
CA GLU A 56 7.15 2.13 -8.67
C GLU A 56 7.34 3.29 -9.67
N ARG A 57 6.33 3.57 -10.50
CA ARG A 57 6.29 4.68 -11.46
C ARG A 57 5.79 5.97 -10.80
N LEU A 58 6.61 6.53 -9.90
CA LEU A 58 6.19 7.63 -9.01
C LEU A 58 5.73 8.90 -9.73
N GLU A 59 6.37 9.26 -10.86
CA GLU A 59 5.96 10.43 -11.65
C GLU A 59 4.56 10.24 -12.25
N SER A 60 4.33 9.12 -12.93
CA SER A 60 2.99 8.77 -13.47
C SER A 60 1.94 8.69 -12.37
N ALA A 61 2.28 8.08 -11.23
CA ALA A 61 1.38 7.99 -10.09
C ALA A 61 1.04 9.38 -9.50
N SER A 62 2.02 10.30 -9.40
CA SER A 62 1.80 11.69 -9.00
C SER A 62 0.87 12.42 -9.98
N ASP A 63 1.05 12.21 -11.28
CA ASP A 63 0.17 12.77 -12.31
C ASP A 63 -1.26 12.22 -12.23
N GLN A 64 -1.43 10.91 -12.03
CA GLN A 64 -2.75 10.30 -11.85
C GLN A 64 -3.45 10.85 -10.59
N MET A 65 -2.73 11.00 -9.48
CA MET A 65 -3.28 11.59 -8.26
C MET A 65 -3.68 13.06 -8.48
N THR A 66 -2.84 13.84 -9.17
CA THR A 66 -3.15 15.23 -9.54
C THR A 66 -4.42 15.31 -10.40
N ALA A 67 -4.58 14.41 -11.37
CA ALA A 67 -5.77 14.33 -12.20
C ALA A 67 -7.02 13.92 -11.39
N LEU A 68 -6.88 13.00 -10.42
CA LEU A 68 -7.94 12.60 -9.50
C LEU A 68 -8.41 13.75 -8.62
N LEU A 69 -7.48 14.56 -8.11
CA LEU A 69 -7.80 15.74 -7.31
C LEU A 69 -8.60 16.77 -8.12
N LYS A 70 -8.19 17.05 -9.37
CA LYS A 70 -8.94 17.92 -10.29
C LYS A 70 -10.33 17.38 -10.59
N LEU A 71 -10.44 16.08 -10.86
CA LEU A 71 -11.72 15.42 -11.11
C LEU A 71 -12.64 15.55 -9.89
N ALA A 72 -12.16 15.20 -8.69
CA ALA A 72 -12.90 15.37 -7.45
C ALA A 72 -13.30 16.84 -7.22
N GLY A 73 -12.40 17.77 -7.56
CA GLY A 73 -12.61 19.21 -7.55
C GLY A 73 -13.73 19.70 -8.45
N SER A 74 -13.98 19.03 -9.58
CA SER A 74 -15.05 19.41 -10.52
C SER A 74 -16.46 18.97 -10.10
N LEU A 75 -16.57 18.07 -9.11
CA LEU A 75 -17.84 17.49 -8.69
C LEU A 75 -18.69 18.49 -7.88
N PRO A 76 -20.03 18.34 -7.88
CA PRO A 76 -20.89 19.08 -6.95
C PRO A 76 -20.73 18.59 -5.50
N ALA A 77 -21.17 19.42 -4.55
CA ALA A 77 -21.32 18.99 -3.15
C ALA A 77 -22.52 18.03 -3.02
N PRO A 78 -22.47 16.98 -2.16
CA PRO A 78 -21.41 16.63 -1.20
C PRO A 78 -20.27 15.78 -1.77
N GLN A 79 -20.39 15.27 -3.00
CA GLN A 79 -19.45 14.32 -3.60
C GLN A 79 -18.02 14.87 -3.62
N LYS A 80 -17.83 16.12 -4.02
CA LYS A 80 -16.52 16.79 -3.98
C LYS A 80 -15.82 16.71 -2.63
N ALA A 81 -16.55 17.01 -1.54
CA ALA A 81 -16.00 17.02 -0.20
C ALA A 81 -15.56 15.62 0.24
N LEU A 82 -16.41 14.62 -0.01
CA LEU A 82 -16.14 13.23 0.33
C LEU A 82 -14.97 12.66 -0.49
N ARG A 83 -14.92 12.92 -1.81
CA ARG A 83 -13.86 12.43 -2.69
C ARG A 83 -12.49 13.03 -2.35
N LEU A 84 -12.40 14.34 -2.13
CA LEU A 84 -11.13 14.98 -1.72
C LEU A 84 -10.64 14.43 -0.37
N ALA A 85 -11.53 14.28 0.60
CA ALA A 85 -11.16 13.74 1.90
C ALA A 85 -10.76 12.25 1.82
N GLY A 86 -11.49 11.44 1.06
CA GLY A 86 -11.18 10.02 0.86
C GLY A 86 -9.78 9.83 0.25
N LEU A 87 -9.43 10.63 -0.75
CA LEU A 87 -8.09 10.57 -1.36
C LEU A 87 -6.97 10.91 -0.37
N ILE A 88 -7.15 11.94 0.47
CA ILE A 88 -6.06 12.55 1.24
C ILE A 88 -5.96 12.01 2.67
N THR A 89 -7.11 11.69 3.29
CA THR A 89 -7.20 11.47 4.76
C THR A 89 -7.61 10.07 5.17
N GLU A 90 -8.19 9.27 4.28
CA GLU A 90 -8.72 7.95 4.62
C GLU A 90 -7.61 6.89 4.64
N GLU A 91 -7.69 5.95 5.57
CA GLU A 91 -6.76 4.81 5.70
C GLU A 91 -7.50 3.55 5.25
N PRO A 92 -7.25 3.02 4.05
CA PRO A 92 -7.97 1.86 3.56
C PRO A 92 -7.46 0.57 4.23
N GLY A 93 -7.82 0.36 5.50
CA GLY A 93 -7.61 -0.91 6.22
C GLY A 93 -6.23 -1.53 6.02
N TYR A 94 -6.17 -2.72 5.40
CA TYR A 94 -4.96 -3.50 5.20
C TYR A 94 -3.97 -2.92 4.17
N ASN A 95 -4.37 -1.96 3.33
CA ASN A 95 -3.52 -1.39 2.29
C ASN A 95 -3.14 0.07 2.62
N PRO A 96 -1.88 0.50 2.39
CA PRO A 96 -1.49 1.89 2.57
C PRO A 96 -2.25 2.83 1.63
N ASN A 97 -2.70 4.00 2.11
CA ASN A 97 -3.32 5.01 1.26
C ASN A 97 -2.34 5.47 0.15
N PRO A 98 -2.71 5.42 -1.15
CA PRO A 98 -1.90 5.90 -2.27
C PRO A 98 -1.30 7.30 -2.11
N TRP A 99 -2.04 8.24 -1.50
CA TRP A 99 -1.56 9.59 -1.18
C TRP A 99 -0.31 9.55 -0.29
N ARG A 100 -0.35 8.76 0.78
CA ARG A 100 0.78 8.64 1.72
C ARG A 100 1.95 7.93 1.06
N THR A 101 1.68 6.80 0.41
CA THR A 101 2.71 5.99 -0.25
C THR A 101 3.53 6.82 -1.24
N LEU A 102 2.87 7.71 -1.99
CA LEU A 102 3.55 8.64 -2.90
C LEU A 102 4.49 9.60 -2.18
N ILE A 103 4.04 10.21 -1.08
CA ILE A 103 4.83 11.17 -0.29
C ILE A 103 6.02 10.47 0.35
N GLU A 104 5.81 9.31 0.97
CA GLU A 104 6.87 8.51 1.62
C GLU A 104 7.92 8.08 0.60
N LYS A 105 7.51 7.51 -0.54
CA LYS A 105 8.46 7.10 -1.59
C LYS A 105 9.20 8.28 -2.21
N ALA A 106 8.58 9.46 -2.29
CA ALA A 106 9.25 10.68 -2.76
C ALA A 106 10.30 11.17 -1.76
N ASP A 107 10.01 11.10 -0.46
CA ASP A 107 10.94 11.44 0.63
C ASP A 107 12.12 10.45 0.69
N GLU A 108 11.83 9.14 0.68
CA GLU A 108 12.84 8.06 0.67
C GLU A 108 13.85 8.18 -0.49
N ARG A 109 13.42 8.75 -1.62
CA ARG A 109 14.25 8.95 -2.82
C ARG A 109 14.88 10.33 -2.91
N ASP A 110 14.67 11.21 -1.92
CA ASP A 110 15.10 12.62 -1.92
C ASP A 110 14.62 13.36 -3.18
N GLN A 111 13.37 13.11 -3.57
CA GLN A 111 12.73 13.67 -4.77
C GLN A 111 11.39 14.35 -4.45
N PRO A 112 11.36 15.34 -3.54
CA PRO A 112 10.12 16.01 -3.14
C PRO A 112 9.41 16.68 -4.33
N GLY A 113 10.18 17.16 -5.32
CA GLY A 113 9.68 17.83 -6.53
C GLY A 113 8.66 17.02 -7.33
N LEU A 114 8.69 15.69 -7.24
CA LEU A 114 7.71 14.81 -7.91
C LEU A 114 6.27 15.05 -7.42
N VAL A 115 6.10 15.36 -6.13
CA VAL A 115 4.78 15.44 -5.49
C VAL A 115 4.38 16.86 -5.10
N LEU A 116 5.29 17.86 -5.14
CA LEU A 116 4.92 19.25 -4.82
C LEU A 116 3.78 19.82 -5.68
N PRO A 117 3.72 19.59 -7.01
CA PRO A 117 2.59 20.02 -7.84
C PRO A 117 1.26 19.37 -7.42
N MET A 118 1.30 18.08 -7.08
CA MET A 118 0.17 17.32 -6.55
C MET A 118 -0.33 17.92 -5.23
N LEU A 119 0.57 18.23 -4.29
CA LEU A 119 0.20 18.87 -3.02
C LEU A 119 -0.42 20.26 -3.25
N ALA A 120 0.12 21.04 -4.19
CA ALA A 120 -0.40 22.37 -4.51
C ALA A 120 -1.82 22.30 -5.14
N GLU A 121 -2.06 21.30 -5.99
CA GLU A 121 -3.40 20.99 -6.52
C GLU A 121 -4.36 20.60 -5.39
N ALA A 122 -3.94 19.73 -4.47
CA ALA A 122 -4.76 19.32 -3.33
C ALA A 122 -5.17 20.53 -2.47
N VAL A 123 -4.27 21.47 -2.20
CA VAL A 123 -4.60 22.73 -1.50
C VAL A 123 -5.63 23.53 -2.30
N ARG A 124 -5.42 23.71 -3.61
CA ARG A 124 -6.32 24.48 -4.48
C ARG A 124 -7.74 23.94 -4.43
N GLU A 125 -7.91 22.64 -4.64
CA GLU A 125 -9.23 22.02 -4.69
C GLU A 125 -9.90 22.03 -3.32
N THR A 126 -9.16 21.72 -2.25
CA THR A 126 -9.70 21.74 -0.88
C THR A 126 -10.15 23.14 -0.45
N ARG A 127 -9.47 24.21 -0.91
CA ARG A 127 -9.86 25.60 -0.59
C ARG A 127 -11.26 25.97 -1.10
N THR A 128 -11.72 25.34 -2.16
CA THR A 128 -13.03 25.62 -2.76
C THR A 128 -14.20 24.99 -2.00
N LEU A 129 -13.96 24.12 -1.02
CA LEU A 129 -15.00 23.56 -0.18
C LEU A 129 -15.75 24.65 0.60
N GLY A 130 -17.08 24.62 0.53
CA GLY A 130 -17.96 25.58 1.20
C GLY A 130 -18.00 25.43 2.72
N ALA A 131 -18.60 26.40 3.40
CA ALA A 131 -18.65 26.46 4.87
C ALA A 131 -19.37 25.25 5.52
N GLY A 132 -20.25 24.56 4.80
CA GLY A 132 -20.88 23.32 5.27
C GLY A 132 -19.91 22.16 5.55
N TYR A 133 -18.70 22.21 5.00
CA TYR A 133 -17.67 21.16 5.15
C TYR A 133 -16.45 21.63 5.93
N SER A 134 -16.61 22.65 6.78
CA SER A 134 -15.50 23.35 7.45
C SER A 134 -14.57 22.44 8.27
N PHE A 135 -15.14 21.46 8.98
CA PHE A 135 -14.34 20.53 9.79
C PHE A 135 -13.50 19.63 8.89
N LEU A 136 -14.13 19.00 7.90
CA LEU A 136 -13.46 18.16 6.90
C LEU A 136 -12.37 18.96 6.16
N LYS A 137 -12.71 20.16 5.68
CA LYS A 137 -11.78 21.09 5.04
C LYS A 137 -10.55 21.37 5.90
N SER A 138 -10.73 21.61 7.20
CA SER A 138 -9.62 21.85 8.12
C SER A 138 -8.72 20.61 8.29
N GLN A 139 -9.30 19.41 8.35
CA GLN A 139 -8.56 18.15 8.47
C GLN A 139 -7.81 17.80 7.18
N THR A 140 -8.44 17.97 6.02
CA THR A 140 -7.80 17.74 4.72
C THR A 140 -6.63 18.70 4.50
N LEU A 141 -6.79 19.99 4.83
CA LEU A 141 -5.69 20.96 4.75
C LEU A 141 -4.57 20.63 5.75
N LEU A 142 -4.89 20.14 6.96
CA LEU A 142 -3.88 19.68 7.90
C LEU A 142 -3.09 18.48 7.38
N ALA A 143 -3.75 17.51 6.74
CA ALA A 143 -3.08 16.36 6.14
C ALA A 143 -2.12 16.80 5.02
N ILE A 144 -2.53 17.75 4.18
CA ILE A 144 -1.67 18.33 3.15
C ILE A 144 -0.49 19.11 3.77
N ALA A 145 -0.72 19.87 4.84
CA ALA A 145 0.36 20.55 5.55
C ALA A 145 1.38 19.57 6.15
N ARG A 146 0.92 18.42 6.68
CA ARG A 146 1.82 17.36 7.17
C ARG A 146 2.61 16.71 6.05
N ALA A 147 2.01 16.56 4.86
CA ALA A 147 2.75 16.11 3.68
C ALA A 147 3.88 17.08 3.31
N TYR A 148 3.62 18.39 3.34
CA TYR A 148 4.68 19.39 3.16
C TYR A 148 5.75 19.32 4.26
N LEU A 149 5.37 19.07 5.52
CA LEU A 149 6.34 18.91 6.63
C LEU A 149 7.23 17.68 6.46
N ALA A 150 6.67 16.56 5.99
CA ALA A 150 7.44 15.35 5.72
C ALA A 150 8.53 15.59 4.66
N LEU A 151 8.26 16.48 3.71
CA LEU A 151 9.17 16.85 2.61
C LEU A 151 10.02 18.11 2.89
N ASP A 152 10.14 18.51 4.17
CA ASP A 152 10.85 19.70 4.64
C ASP A 152 10.43 21.04 3.97
N GLN A 153 9.19 21.13 3.48
CA GLN A 153 8.64 22.33 2.85
C GLN A 153 7.94 23.24 3.87
N LEU A 154 8.73 23.79 4.81
CA LEU A 154 8.22 24.52 5.98
C LEU A 154 7.35 25.76 5.64
N GLU A 155 7.69 26.49 4.58
CA GLU A 155 6.91 27.66 4.14
C GLU A 155 5.54 27.26 3.59
N ALA A 156 5.49 26.25 2.70
CA ALA A 156 4.25 25.74 2.13
C ALA A 156 3.36 25.07 3.19
N ALA A 157 3.97 24.33 4.12
CA ALA A 157 3.28 23.78 5.30
C ALA A 157 2.63 24.90 6.11
N GLY A 158 3.40 25.94 6.46
CA GLY A 158 2.91 27.11 7.20
C GLY A 158 1.73 27.81 6.54
N ALA A 159 1.83 28.11 5.24
CA ALA A 159 0.76 28.73 4.49
C ALA A 159 -0.52 27.86 4.46
N THR A 160 -0.35 26.54 4.36
CA THR A 160 -1.47 25.58 4.37
C THR A 160 -2.11 25.47 5.74
N LEU A 161 -1.34 25.51 6.83
CA LEU A 161 -1.86 25.55 8.21
C LEU A 161 -2.71 26.80 8.46
N GLU A 162 -2.36 27.95 7.89
CA GLU A 162 -3.21 29.16 7.98
C GLU A 162 -4.55 29.00 7.26
N LEU A 163 -4.59 28.25 6.16
CA LEU A 163 -5.84 27.90 5.49
C LEU A 163 -6.66 26.95 6.37
N ALA A 164 -6.02 25.95 6.97
CA ALA A 164 -6.68 25.00 7.87
C ALA A 164 -7.28 25.74 9.09
N ALA A 165 -6.52 26.62 9.74
CA ALA A 165 -6.96 27.40 10.90
C ALA A 165 -8.15 28.32 10.56
N ARG A 166 -8.14 28.97 9.39
CA ARG A 166 -9.27 29.77 8.91
C ARG A 166 -10.53 28.94 8.71
N ALA A 167 -10.41 27.73 8.18
CA ALA A 167 -11.55 26.83 8.01
C ALA A 167 -12.21 26.46 9.35
N VAL A 168 -11.46 26.46 10.47
CA VAL A 168 -12.03 26.16 11.79
C VAL A 168 -13.00 27.25 12.30
N GLN A 169 -12.90 28.49 11.80
CA GLN A 169 -13.76 29.59 12.26
C GLN A 169 -15.25 29.29 12.08
N THR A 170 -15.59 28.57 11.01
CA THR A 170 -16.97 28.20 10.63
C THR A 170 -17.39 26.80 11.08
N VAL A 171 -16.49 26.04 11.75
CA VAL A 171 -16.83 24.76 12.39
C VAL A 171 -17.86 24.98 13.50
N GLN A 172 -18.85 24.09 13.59
CA GLN A 172 -19.88 24.15 14.64
C GLN A 172 -19.51 23.24 15.82
N GLY A 173 -19.73 23.73 17.04
CA GLY A 173 -19.44 23.02 18.29
C GLY A 173 -18.01 23.20 18.80
N ASP A 174 -17.88 23.53 20.08
CA ASP A 174 -16.58 23.81 20.72
C ASP A 174 -15.65 22.60 20.72
N GLU A 175 -16.18 21.40 20.95
CA GLU A 175 -15.37 20.17 20.94
C GLU A 175 -14.74 19.92 19.56
N PHE A 176 -15.49 20.12 18.47
CA PHE A 176 -14.97 20.00 17.11
C PHE A 176 -13.92 21.07 16.80
N LYS A 177 -14.12 22.30 17.26
CA LYS A 177 -13.11 23.37 17.13
C LYS A 177 -11.81 23.02 17.86
N VAL A 178 -11.88 22.46 19.08
CA VAL A 178 -10.68 22.00 19.80
C VAL A 178 -9.98 20.88 19.04
N ASN A 179 -10.73 19.87 18.61
CA ASN A 179 -10.18 18.72 17.89
C ASN A 179 -9.59 19.10 16.52
N ALA A 180 -9.97 20.25 15.94
CA ALA A 180 -9.33 20.78 14.74
C ALA A 180 -8.13 21.70 15.05
N LEU A 181 -8.27 22.64 16.01
CA LEU A 181 -7.22 23.61 16.33
C LEU A 181 -5.98 22.98 16.94
N VAL A 182 -6.13 21.99 17.82
CA VAL A 182 -4.99 21.37 18.53
C VAL A 182 -4.03 20.68 17.56
N PRO A 183 -4.48 19.79 16.65
CA PRO A 183 -3.58 19.18 15.67
C PRO A 183 -2.95 20.17 14.69
N ILE A 184 -3.65 21.27 14.34
CA ILE A 184 -3.09 22.35 13.51
C ILE A 184 -1.99 23.10 14.27
N ALA A 185 -2.17 23.35 15.57
CA ALA A 185 -1.16 23.97 16.41
C ALA A 185 0.07 23.06 16.58
N ASP A 186 -0.11 21.76 16.80
CA ASP A 186 1.00 20.80 16.87
C ASP A 186 1.81 20.80 15.56
N ALA A 187 1.15 20.78 14.41
CA ALA A 187 1.82 20.88 13.12
C ALA A 187 2.51 22.24 12.91
N ALA A 188 1.95 23.34 13.45
CA ALA A 188 2.61 24.64 13.44
C ALA A 188 3.89 24.67 14.29
N VAL A 189 3.94 23.92 15.40
CA VAL A 189 5.20 23.72 16.17
C VAL A 189 6.22 22.98 15.31
N SER A 190 5.83 21.88 14.66
CA SER A 190 6.71 21.15 13.74
C SER A 190 7.19 22.00 12.55
N ALA A 191 6.39 22.97 12.11
CA ALA A 191 6.76 23.95 11.08
C ALA A 191 7.66 25.10 11.59
N GLY A 192 8.08 25.08 12.86
CA GLY A 192 8.85 26.17 13.48
C GLY A 192 8.06 27.44 13.79
N ARG A 193 6.72 27.45 13.63
CA ARG A 193 5.85 28.62 13.83
C ARG A 193 5.24 28.65 15.23
N VAL A 194 6.09 28.70 16.24
CA VAL A 194 5.70 28.58 17.66
C VAL A 194 4.70 29.66 18.10
N ASP A 195 4.92 30.93 17.76
CA ASP A 195 4.00 32.03 18.13
C ASP A 195 2.58 31.80 17.59
N ARG A 196 2.51 31.27 16.36
CA ARG A 196 1.24 30.95 15.75
C ARG A 196 0.56 29.77 16.42
N ALA A 197 1.32 28.71 16.73
CA ALA A 197 0.81 27.57 17.48
C ALA A 197 0.20 28.03 18.81
N ILE A 198 0.88 28.91 19.55
CA ILE A 198 0.38 29.48 20.81
C ILE A 198 -0.92 30.25 20.60
N ALA A 199 -1.02 31.07 19.55
CA ALA A 199 -2.24 31.80 19.23
C ALA A 199 -3.44 30.87 18.92
N LEU A 200 -3.20 29.74 18.25
CA LEU A 200 -4.21 28.72 17.99
C LEU A 200 -4.59 27.97 19.27
N LEU A 201 -3.63 27.63 20.12
CA LEU A 201 -3.88 26.99 21.41
C LEU A 201 -4.67 27.90 22.36
N ASN A 202 -4.45 29.21 22.33
CA ASN A 202 -5.26 30.17 23.07
C ASN A 202 -6.74 30.14 22.64
N GLN A 203 -7.00 29.99 21.35
CA GLN A 203 -8.37 29.79 20.84
C GLN A 203 -8.92 28.43 21.27
N ALA A 204 -8.14 27.36 21.12
CA ALA A 204 -8.53 26.01 21.52
C ALA A 204 -8.85 25.95 23.03
N ASN A 205 -8.09 26.62 23.89
CA ASN A 205 -8.33 26.66 25.32
C ASN A 205 -9.67 27.34 25.68
N ARG A 206 -10.02 28.44 24.99
CA ARG A 206 -11.32 29.10 25.16
C ARG A 206 -12.47 28.17 24.78
N HIS A 207 -12.37 27.50 23.63
CA HIS A 207 -13.35 26.52 23.19
C HIS A 207 -13.42 25.32 24.15
N ALA A 208 -12.27 24.76 24.54
CA ALA A 208 -12.21 23.65 25.49
C ALA A 208 -12.88 24.00 26.82
N SER A 209 -12.68 25.22 27.33
CA SER A 209 -13.33 25.69 28.56
C SER A 209 -14.84 25.88 28.40
N ALA A 210 -15.31 26.24 27.20
CA ALA A 210 -16.71 26.46 26.86
C ALA A 210 -17.50 25.18 26.56
N ILE A 211 -16.84 24.01 26.44
CA ILE A 211 -17.53 22.74 26.17
C ILE A 211 -18.56 22.44 27.29
N VAL A 212 -19.82 22.41 26.89
CA VAL A 212 -20.95 21.93 27.71
C VAL A 212 -21.39 20.57 27.18
N HIS A 213 -21.23 19.52 27.97
CA HIS A 213 -21.61 18.16 27.60
C HIS A 213 -22.04 17.34 28.83
N PRO A 214 -23.03 16.43 28.74
CA PRO A 214 -23.49 15.62 29.88
C PRO A 214 -22.38 14.81 30.56
N ASN A 215 -21.41 14.34 29.77
CA ASN A 215 -20.19 13.73 30.27
C ASN A 215 -19.11 14.81 30.52
N PRO A 216 -18.81 15.19 31.77
CA PRO A 216 -17.82 16.23 32.10
C PRO A 216 -16.38 15.84 31.73
N THR A 217 -16.11 14.54 31.51
CA THR A 217 -14.81 14.05 31.05
C THR A 217 -14.46 14.56 29.66
N ARG A 218 -15.43 14.87 28.79
CA ARG A 218 -15.15 15.41 27.44
C ARG A 218 -14.41 16.75 27.51
N ARG A 219 -14.90 17.67 28.34
CA ARG A 219 -14.27 18.97 28.59
C ARG A 219 -12.85 18.79 29.13
N ARG A 220 -12.67 17.89 30.08
CA ARG A 220 -11.37 17.61 30.71
C ARG A 220 -10.37 17.00 29.72
N SER A 221 -10.80 16.05 28.90
CA SER A 221 -9.96 15.46 27.84
C SER A 221 -9.56 16.50 26.80
N ALA A 222 -10.47 17.40 26.42
CA ALA A 222 -10.15 18.53 25.53
C ALA A 222 -9.11 19.48 26.15
N LEU A 223 -9.28 19.85 27.42
CA LEU A 223 -8.31 20.66 28.17
C LEU A 223 -6.95 19.95 28.31
N ALA A 224 -6.93 18.63 28.52
CA ALA A 224 -5.71 17.83 28.59
C ALA A 224 -4.94 17.86 27.27
N LYS A 225 -5.61 17.69 26.13
CA LYS A 225 -5.01 17.82 24.79
C LYS A 225 -4.40 19.20 24.59
N VAL A 226 -5.13 20.25 24.97
CA VAL A 226 -4.64 21.64 24.89
C VAL A 226 -3.40 21.83 25.77
N ALA A 227 -3.39 21.30 26.99
CA ALA A 227 -2.25 21.37 27.90
C ALA A 227 -1.01 20.66 27.33
N ALA A 228 -1.19 19.45 26.80
CA ALA A 228 -0.12 18.69 26.14
C ALA A 228 0.50 19.49 24.98
N SER A 229 -0.33 20.10 24.13
CA SER A 229 0.16 20.91 23.02
C SER A 229 0.78 22.25 23.44
N TYR A 230 0.32 22.87 24.52
CA TYR A 230 1.04 24.02 25.11
C TYR A 230 2.44 23.61 25.55
N ALA A 231 2.59 22.44 26.16
CA ALA A 231 3.91 21.93 26.54
C ALA A 231 4.81 21.74 25.30
N LYS A 232 4.32 21.10 24.23
CA LYS A 232 5.06 20.99 22.96
C LYS A 232 5.45 22.33 22.35
N ALA A 233 4.63 23.37 22.52
CA ALA A 233 4.91 24.73 22.09
C ALA A 233 5.82 25.53 23.05
N GLY A 234 6.39 24.89 24.09
CA GLY A 234 7.27 25.53 25.06
C GLY A 234 6.56 26.29 26.20
N GLN A 235 5.23 26.34 26.21
CA GLN A 235 4.40 27.04 27.21
C GLN A 235 4.16 26.18 28.46
N ILE A 236 5.25 25.79 29.14
CA ILE A 236 5.23 24.90 30.30
C ILE A 236 4.29 25.41 31.40
N THR A 237 4.35 26.70 31.76
CA THR A 237 3.54 27.26 32.85
C THR A 237 2.04 27.14 32.58
N LEU A 238 1.59 27.45 31.35
CA LEU A 238 0.19 27.32 30.97
C LEU A 238 -0.26 25.85 30.95
N ALA A 239 0.59 24.97 30.41
CA ALA A 239 0.34 23.53 30.41
C ALA A 239 0.18 22.98 31.85
N GLN A 240 1.07 23.37 32.76
CA GLN A 240 1.01 22.99 34.18
C GLN A 240 -0.26 23.49 34.87
N GLN A 241 -0.64 24.76 34.65
CA GLN A 241 -1.86 25.33 35.24
C GLN A 241 -3.12 24.57 34.81
N ILE A 242 -3.21 24.15 33.55
CA ILE A 242 -4.33 23.34 33.06
C ILE A 242 -4.25 21.93 33.66
N ALA A 243 -3.08 21.27 33.60
CA ALA A 243 -2.89 19.92 34.11
C ALA A 243 -3.23 19.79 35.61
N GLN A 244 -2.89 20.79 36.43
CA GLN A 244 -3.21 20.82 37.86
C GLN A 244 -4.71 20.79 38.16
N ARG A 245 -5.57 21.22 37.22
CA ARG A 245 -7.03 21.21 37.37
C ARG A 245 -7.69 19.90 36.93
N LEU A 246 -6.91 18.94 36.41
CA LEU A 246 -7.39 17.68 35.82
C LEU A 246 -7.22 16.47 36.77
N THR A 247 -7.29 16.68 38.09
CA THR A 247 -6.98 15.66 39.11
C THR A 247 -7.91 14.45 39.12
N ASP A 248 -9.11 14.58 38.55
CA ASP A 248 -10.13 13.55 38.47
C ASP A 248 -10.09 12.73 37.16
N VAL A 249 -9.12 13.01 36.27
CA VAL A 249 -8.85 12.24 35.05
C VAL A 249 -7.36 11.86 34.95
N PRO A 250 -6.85 10.98 35.84
CA PRO A 250 -5.42 10.72 35.99
C PRO A 250 -4.70 10.39 34.68
N TYR A 251 -5.31 9.56 33.83
CA TYR A 251 -4.77 9.21 32.52
C TYR A 251 -4.52 10.45 31.63
N ALA A 252 -5.53 11.31 31.47
CA ALA A 252 -5.43 12.50 30.63
C ALA A 252 -4.46 13.55 31.22
N GLN A 253 -4.46 13.70 32.54
CA GLN A 253 -3.47 14.53 33.24
C GLN A 253 -2.05 13.99 33.05
N GLY A 254 -1.87 12.66 33.14
CA GLY A 254 -0.58 12.01 32.98
C GLY A 254 0.03 12.24 31.61
N GLN A 255 -0.77 12.14 30.55
CA GLN A 255 -0.32 12.45 29.19
C GLN A 255 0.12 13.91 29.04
N ALA A 256 -0.65 14.87 29.58
CA ALA A 256 -0.25 16.28 29.56
C ALA A 256 1.04 16.56 30.36
N LYS A 257 1.19 15.93 31.53
CA LYS A 257 2.41 16.05 32.35
C LYS A 257 3.62 15.37 31.70
N LEU A 258 3.44 14.28 30.97
CA LEU A 258 4.52 13.63 30.22
C LEU A 258 5.07 14.57 29.14
N GLU A 259 4.22 15.28 28.39
CA GLU A 259 4.67 16.30 27.43
C GLU A 259 5.36 17.48 28.11
N ILE A 260 4.92 17.88 29.31
CA ILE A 260 5.64 18.88 30.13
C ILE A 260 7.04 18.40 30.47
N VAL A 261 7.20 17.13 30.91
CA VAL A 261 8.50 16.53 31.21
C VAL A 261 9.39 16.56 29.97
N ARG A 262 8.89 16.14 28.80
CA ARG A 262 9.63 16.18 27.52
C ARG A 262 10.10 17.58 27.16
N MET A 263 9.25 18.59 27.32
CA MET A 263 9.62 19.98 27.07
C MET A 263 10.64 20.51 28.10
N GLN A 264 10.51 20.14 29.38
CA GLN A 264 11.50 20.50 30.40
C GLN A 264 12.87 19.89 30.09
N LEU A 265 12.92 18.63 29.62
CA LEU A 265 14.17 17.98 29.21
C LEU A 265 14.81 18.69 28.01
N THR A 266 14.04 19.06 26.99
CA THR A 266 14.56 19.84 25.84
C THR A 266 15.07 21.23 26.25
N GLN A 267 14.44 21.87 27.23
CA GLN A 267 14.90 23.15 27.81
C GLN A 267 15.97 23.00 28.89
N SER A 268 16.53 21.79 29.09
CA SER A 268 17.54 21.49 30.12
C SER A 268 17.10 21.79 31.57
N GLN A 269 15.80 21.77 31.85
CA GLN A 269 15.22 21.93 33.19
C GLN A 269 15.14 20.57 33.92
N TRP A 270 16.28 19.92 34.10
CA TRP A 270 16.39 18.51 34.52
C TRP A 270 15.68 18.20 35.85
N GLU A 271 15.96 18.97 36.91
CA GLU A 271 15.36 18.75 38.23
C GLU A 271 13.85 18.97 38.23
N SER A 272 13.39 19.97 37.46
CA SER A 272 11.96 20.23 37.29
C SER A 272 11.26 19.12 36.50
N ALA A 273 11.94 18.54 35.51
CA ALA A 273 11.47 17.36 34.77
C ALA A 273 11.32 16.16 35.70
N ALA A 274 12.34 15.86 36.52
CA ALA A 274 12.30 14.78 37.49
C ALA A 274 11.17 14.97 38.53
N ALA A 275 11.01 16.19 39.07
CA ALA A 275 9.94 16.50 40.01
C ALA A 275 8.55 16.36 39.36
N THR A 276 8.40 16.83 38.12
CA THR A 276 7.14 16.72 37.38
C THR A 276 6.80 15.26 37.10
N ALA A 277 7.76 14.46 36.65
CA ALA A 277 7.60 13.03 36.41
C ALA A 277 7.09 12.30 37.66
N ARG A 278 7.72 12.51 38.82
CA ARG A 278 7.28 11.92 40.11
C ARG A 278 5.85 12.32 40.51
N SER A 279 5.43 13.54 40.16
CA SER A 279 4.10 14.07 40.47
C SER A 279 2.96 13.52 39.60
N ILE A 280 3.27 12.69 38.60
CA ILE A 280 2.26 12.12 37.71
C ILE A 280 1.43 11.07 38.49
N ALA A 281 0.10 11.25 38.49
CA ALA A 281 -0.81 10.36 39.22
C ALA A 281 -1.06 9.04 38.47
N ASP A 282 -1.12 9.07 37.14
CA ASP A 282 -1.22 7.86 36.33
C ASP A 282 0.10 7.07 36.37
N PRO A 283 0.11 5.84 36.92
CA PRO A 283 1.36 5.15 37.19
C PRO A 283 2.09 4.72 35.90
N SER A 284 1.38 4.40 34.82
CA SER A 284 1.99 4.08 33.53
C SER A 284 2.68 5.30 32.92
N ALA A 285 2.00 6.46 32.83
CA ALA A 285 2.64 7.70 32.37
C ALA A 285 3.79 8.14 33.30
N ARG A 286 3.68 7.92 34.62
CA ARG A 286 4.76 8.18 35.58
C ARG A 286 6.00 7.33 35.29
N ALA A 287 5.83 6.03 35.09
CA ALA A 287 6.94 5.13 34.79
C ALA A 287 7.67 5.55 33.49
N ILE A 288 6.91 5.84 32.43
CA ILE A 288 7.46 6.30 31.16
C ILE A 288 8.21 7.63 31.32
N ALA A 289 7.61 8.61 32.01
CA ALA A 289 8.25 9.90 32.26
C ALA A 289 9.55 9.75 33.07
N LEU A 290 9.57 8.91 34.10
CA LEU A 290 10.76 8.64 34.90
C LEU A 290 11.86 7.97 34.05
N ALA A 291 11.50 7.05 33.13
CA ALA A 291 12.45 6.42 32.23
C ALA A 291 13.06 7.40 31.21
N GLU A 292 12.26 8.32 30.67
CA GLU A 292 12.74 9.39 29.78
C GLU A 292 13.69 10.36 30.51
N VAL A 293 13.35 10.75 31.74
CA VAL A 293 14.22 11.58 32.59
C VAL A 293 15.50 10.82 32.93
N ALA A 294 15.41 9.54 33.32
CA ALA A 294 16.56 8.69 33.59
C ALA A 294 17.51 8.62 32.39
N SER A 295 16.95 8.39 31.20
CA SER A 295 17.69 8.34 29.94
C SER A 295 18.42 9.66 29.67
N ALA A 296 17.73 10.79 29.82
CA ALA A 296 18.32 12.12 29.64
C ALA A 296 19.43 12.44 30.65
N TYR A 297 19.25 12.09 31.93
CA TYR A 297 20.26 12.25 32.97
C TYR A 297 21.52 11.46 32.63
N THR A 298 21.35 10.18 32.27
CA THR A 298 22.44 9.28 31.94
C THR A 298 23.18 9.70 30.67
N ALA A 299 22.48 10.10 29.61
CA ALA A 299 23.10 10.62 28.37
C ALA A 299 23.98 11.86 28.61
N ARG A 300 23.70 12.63 29.66
CA ARG A 300 24.43 13.85 30.03
C ARG A 300 25.41 13.63 31.18
N ASN A 301 25.63 12.39 31.63
CA ASN A 301 26.46 12.05 32.79
C ASN A 301 26.04 12.78 34.09
N LEU A 302 24.75 13.08 34.25
CA LEU A 302 24.21 13.64 35.50
C LEU A 302 24.02 12.51 36.52
N THR A 303 24.29 12.81 37.79
CA THR A 303 24.09 11.84 38.88
C THR A 303 22.61 11.50 39.09
N GLY A 304 22.30 10.22 39.33
CA GLY A 304 20.95 9.78 39.68
C GLY A 304 20.12 9.21 38.52
N GLY A 305 20.63 9.19 37.28
CA GLY A 305 19.93 8.59 36.14
C GLY A 305 19.55 7.12 36.36
N GLU A 306 20.48 6.30 36.86
CA GLU A 306 20.19 4.89 37.16
C GLU A 306 19.20 4.70 38.33
N ALA A 307 19.25 5.57 39.35
CA ALA A 307 18.27 5.56 40.43
C ALA A 307 16.85 5.89 39.92
N LEU A 308 16.73 6.87 39.02
CA LEU A 308 15.48 7.21 38.35
C LEU A 308 14.97 6.08 37.46
N PHE A 309 15.86 5.35 36.79
CA PHE A 309 15.48 4.17 36.01
C PHE A 309 14.93 3.07 36.92
N GLN A 310 15.57 2.78 38.05
CA GLN A 310 15.04 1.82 39.01
C GLN A 310 13.70 2.27 39.61
N GLU A 311 13.53 3.56 39.88
CA GLU A 311 12.24 4.14 40.28
C GLU A 311 11.17 3.90 39.21
N ALA A 312 11.49 4.12 37.92
CA ALA A 312 10.60 3.85 36.80
C ALA A 312 10.18 2.37 36.73
N VAL A 313 11.13 1.44 36.92
CA VAL A 313 10.89 -0.01 36.95
C VAL A 313 10.00 -0.41 38.11
N THR A 314 10.23 0.14 39.32
CA THR A 314 9.36 -0.10 40.48
C THR A 314 7.93 0.37 40.21
N VAL A 315 7.76 1.55 39.61
CA VAL A 315 6.43 2.04 39.25
C VAL A 315 5.80 1.16 38.17
N ALA A 316 6.53 0.78 37.12
CA ALA A 316 6.03 -0.08 36.06
C ALA A 316 5.53 -1.43 36.58
N LYS A 317 6.22 -2.04 37.55
CA LYS A 317 5.80 -3.29 38.21
C LYS A 317 4.51 -3.17 39.06
N SER A 318 4.03 -1.95 39.31
CA SER A 318 2.82 -1.72 40.10
C SER A 318 1.56 -1.49 39.24
N VAL A 319 1.68 -1.46 37.90
CA VAL A 319 0.56 -1.20 36.99
C VAL A 319 -0.07 -2.51 36.51
N ASN A 320 -1.36 -2.46 36.13
CA ASN A 320 -2.07 -3.64 35.62
C ASN A 320 -1.38 -4.23 34.37
N ASP A 321 -0.97 -3.38 33.43
CA ASP A 321 -0.26 -3.77 32.20
C ASP A 321 1.27 -3.69 32.40
N THR A 322 1.77 -4.41 33.42
CA THR A 322 3.18 -4.35 33.84
C THR A 322 4.15 -4.60 32.69
N GLU A 323 3.97 -5.67 31.91
CA GLU A 323 4.94 -6.10 30.89
C GLU A 323 4.98 -5.15 29.68
N PHE A 324 3.85 -4.56 29.28
CA PHE A 324 3.79 -3.51 28.26
C PHE A 324 4.49 -2.23 28.72
N THR A 325 4.28 -1.84 29.98
CA THR A 325 4.92 -0.63 30.54
C THR A 325 6.42 -0.86 30.71
N LEU A 326 6.85 -2.05 31.17
CA LEU A 326 8.25 -2.44 31.25
C LEU A 326 8.92 -2.46 29.88
N GLU A 327 8.27 -2.99 28.83
CA GLU A 327 8.81 -2.95 27.47
C GLU A 327 9.18 -1.52 27.06
N THR A 328 8.30 -0.55 27.33
CA THR A 328 8.56 0.87 27.00
C THR A 328 9.68 1.45 27.85
N VAL A 329 9.63 1.24 29.18
CA VAL A 329 10.62 1.76 30.14
C VAL A 329 12.03 1.23 29.84
N VAL A 330 12.16 -0.07 29.60
CA VAL A 330 13.44 -0.73 29.36
C VAL A 330 14.03 -0.30 28.02
N ASN A 331 13.25 -0.30 26.93
CA ASN A 331 13.74 0.16 25.64
C ASN A 331 14.16 1.65 25.66
N THR A 332 13.45 2.50 26.39
CA THR A 332 13.78 3.93 26.53
C THR A 332 15.14 4.14 27.19
N TYR A 333 15.45 3.38 28.23
CA TYR A 333 16.73 3.50 28.94
C TYR A 333 17.88 2.75 28.25
N ALA A 334 17.59 1.64 27.58
CA ALA A 334 18.57 0.88 26.79
C ALA A 334 19.26 1.75 25.73
N GLY A 335 18.56 2.75 25.17
CA GLY A 335 19.14 3.72 24.24
C GLY A 335 20.38 4.46 24.76
N VAL A 336 20.60 4.51 26.08
CA VAL A 336 21.78 5.15 26.70
C VAL A 336 22.65 4.18 27.50
N ARG A 337 22.07 3.18 28.18
CA ARG A 337 22.81 2.18 28.96
C ARG A 337 22.12 0.81 28.90
N ILE A 338 22.83 -0.17 28.37
CA ILE A 338 22.29 -1.50 28.10
C ILE A 338 22.29 -2.39 29.34
N ASP A 339 23.35 -2.41 30.16
CA ASP A 339 23.45 -3.39 31.27
C ASP A 339 22.29 -3.32 32.29
N PRO A 340 21.88 -2.12 32.79
CA PRO A 340 20.76 -2.05 33.73
C PRO A 340 19.43 -2.42 33.06
N ALA A 341 19.26 -2.04 31.79
CA ALA A 341 18.08 -2.38 31.00
C ALA A 341 17.99 -3.90 30.76
N LEU A 342 19.12 -4.54 30.44
CA LEU A 342 19.22 -5.98 30.23
C LEU A 342 18.83 -6.78 31.47
N ALA A 343 19.27 -6.34 32.66
CA ALA A 343 18.90 -6.99 33.92
C ALA A 343 17.37 -6.98 34.15
N VAL A 344 16.68 -5.90 33.78
CA VAL A 344 15.22 -5.80 33.88
C VAL A 344 14.56 -6.67 32.81
N ALA A 345 15.06 -6.63 31.56
CA ALA A 345 14.55 -7.46 30.46
C ALA A 345 14.61 -8.96 30.81
N GLN A 346 15.71 -9.41 31.40
CA GLN A 346 15.88 -10.79 31.87
C GLN A 346 14.83 -11.21 32.91
N ALA A 347 14.38 -10.26 33.74
CA ALA A 347 13.39 -10.50 34.80
C ALA A 347 11.93 -10.36 34.34
N MET A 348 11.68 -9.98 33.08
CA MET A 348 10.33 -9.91 32.51
C MET A 348 9.70 -11.31 32.46
N THR A 349 8.41 -11.39 32.77
CA THR A 349 7.68 -12.67 32.85
C THR A 349 6.96 -13.05 31.57
N ASP A 350 6.57 -12.07 30.76
CA ASP A 350 5.93 -12.32 29.47
C ASP A 350 6.99 -12.65 28.41
N ALA A 351 6.89 -13.83 27.81
CA ALA A 351 7.89 -14.33 26.87
C ALA A 351 7.91 -13.54 25.54
N GLU A 352 6.76 -13.04 25.08
CA GLU A 352 6.65 -12.23 23.86
C GLU A 352 7.36 -10.88 24.09
N LYS A 353 7.00 -10.18 25.17
CA LYS A 353 7.59 -8.88 25.52
C LYS A 353 9.07 -9.00 25.84
N ARG A 354 9.45 -10.03 26.60
CA ARG A 354 10.86 -10.29 26.90
C ARG A 354 11.68 -10.57 25.64
N SER A 355 11.20 -11.40 24.71
CA SER A 355 11.91 -11.66 23.44
C SER A 355 12.04 -10.40 22.58
N SER A 356 11.00 -9.54 22.53
CA SER A 356 11.02 -8.25 21.84
C SER A 356 12.09 -7.31 22.40
N VAL A 357 12.10 -7.10 23.72
CA VAL A 357 13.06 -6.22 24.39
C VAL A 357 14.48 -6.76 24.25
N LEU A 358 14.73 -8.04 24.55
CA LEU A 358 16.05 -8.65 24.41
C LEU A 358 16.57 -8.56 22.97
N THR A 359 15.70 -8.67 21.96
CA THR A 359 16.10 -8.50 20.55
C THR A 359 16.56 -7.07 20.30
N ASN A 360 15.82 -6.05 20.74
CA ASN A 360 16.23 -4.66 20.58
C ASN A 360 17.60 -4.39 21.22
N LEU A 361 17.81 -4.87 22.44
CA LEU A 361 19.08 -4.73 23.14
C LEU A 361 20.22 -5.45 22.40
N ALA A 362 19.99 -6.68 21.93
CA ALA A 362 20.99 -7.43 21.17
C ALA A 362 21.35 -6.76 19.85
N LEU A 363 20.36 -6.21 19.12
CA LEU A 363 20.58 -5.48 17.88
C LEU A 363 21.30 -4.15 18.11
N GLN A 364 21.06 -3.49 19.25
CA GLN A 364 21.80 -2.30 19.64
C GLN A 364 23.27 -2.62 19.98
N LEU A 365 23.53 -3.69 20.73
CA LEU A 365 24.89 -4.20 20.99
C LEU A 365 25.60 -4.57 19.69
N TRP A 366 24.89 -5.21 18.76
CA TRP A 366 25.40 -5.54 17.43
C TRP A 366 25.83 -4.28 16.65
N GLY A 367 24.98 -3.25 16.62
CA GLY A 367 25.31 -1.97 16.00
C GLY A 367 26.50 -1.25 16.64
N GLN A 368 26.74 -1.48 17.94
CA GLN A 368 27.91 -0.98 18.68
C GLN A 368 29.18 -1.85 18.52
N GLN A 369 29.14 -2.87 17.66
CA GLN A 369 30.22 -3.85 17.44
C GLN A 369 30.59 -4.67 18.69
N GLN A 370 29.70 -4.76 19.68
CA GLN A 370 29.87 -5.60 20.87
C GLN A 370 29.35 -7.01 20.61
N THR A 371 29.97 -7.70 19.64
CA THR A 371 29.48 -8.96 19.07
C THR A 371 29.31 -10.08 20.10
N ASP A 372 30.22 -10.22 21.05
CA ASP A 372 30.16 -11.29 22.07
C ASP A 372 28.98 -11.08 23.03
N GLN A 373 28.75 -9.83 23.45
CA GLN A 373 27.61 -9.49 24.29
C GLN A 373 26.30 -9.62 23.52
N ALA A 374 26.26 -9.14 22.27
CA ALA A 374 25.11 -9.30 21.39
C ALA A 374 24.77 -10.80 21.22
N ALA A 375 25.77 -11.65 21.00
CA ALA A 375 25.59 -13.10 20.87
C ALA A 375 25.05 -13.73 22.16
N ALA A 376 25.53 -13.30 23.34
CA ALA A 376 25.06 -13.76 24.65
C ALA A 376 23.62 -13.34 24.93
N VAL A 377 23.22 -12.10 24.61
CA VAL A 377 21.83 -11.64 24.73
C VAL A 377 20.94 -12.38 23.73
N MET A 378 21.43 -12.64 22.52
CA MET A 378 20.69 -13.39 21.51
C MET A 378 20.42 -14.85 21.92
N GLN A 379 21.27 -15.49 22.72
CA GLN A 379 20.94 -16.80 23.34
C GLN A 379 19.71 -16.71 24.26
N GLN A 380 19.53 -15.58 24.93
CA GLN A 380 18.37 -15.34 25.79
C GLN A 380 17.12 -15.03 24.96
N VAL A 381 17.28 -14.34 23.80
CA VAL A 381 16.20 -14.17 22.82
C VAL A 381 15.66 -15.53 22.36
N GLU A 382 16.54 -16.45 21.96
CA GLU A 382 16.13 -17.80 21.55
C GLU A 382 15.37 -18.54 22.66
N THR A 383 15.86 -18.45 23.89
CA THR A 383 15.23 -19.07 25.06
C THR A 383 13.85 -18.47 25.32
N ALA A 384 13.71 -17.15 25.25
CA ALA A 384 12.43 -16.47 25.42
C ALA A 384 11.46 -16.81 24.29
N LEU A 385 11.93 -16.88 23.05
CA LEU A 385 11.12 -17.28 21.90
C LEU A 385 10.53 -18.67 22.06
N ARG A 386 11.31 -19.65 22.52
CA ARG A 386 10.81 -21.01 22.79
C ARG A 386 9.71 -21.07 23.86
N GLN A 387 9.55 -20.01 24.67
CA GLN A 387 8.51 -19.91 25.70
C GLN A 387 7.27 -19.11 25.22
N VAL A 388 7.30 -18.53 24.03
CA VAL A 388 6.13 -17.91 23.41
C VAL A 388 5.15 -19.01 22.99
N PRO A 389 3.83 -18.87 23.24
CA PRO A 389 2.82 -19.84 22.80
C PRO A 389 2.90 -20.10 21.28
N SER A 390 2.80 -21.37 20.86
CA SER A 390 2.97 -21.78 19.45
C SER A 390 2.12 -20.96 18.47
N ASP A 391 0.86 -20.66 18.82
CA ASP A 391 -0.07 -19.88 17.97
C ASP A 391 0.45 -18.48 17.62
N TRP A 392 1.31 -17.90 18.46
CA TRP A 392 1.86 -16.56 18.30
C TRP A 392 3.35 -16.55 17.92
N GLN A 393 4.03 -17.69 18.04
CA GLN A 393 5.47 -17.80 17.86
C GLN A 393 5.90 -17.48 16.42
N ALA A 394 5.14 -17.92 15.40
CA ALA A 394 5.41 -17.60 13.99
C ALA A 394 5.34 -16.07 13.70
N PHE A 395 4.31 -15.40 14.24
CA PHE A 395 4.14 -13.97 14.10
C PHE A 395 5.29 -13.21 14.77
N GLN A 396 5.65 -13.61 15.99
CA GLN A 396 6.73 -12.98 16.74
C GLN A 396 8.08 -13.15 16.02
N VAL A 397 8.41 -14.36 15.54
CA VAL A 397 9.64 -14.61 14.78
C VAL A 397 9.73 -13.71 13.54
N ARG A 398 8.64 -13.62 12.76
CA ARG A 398 8.61 -12.76 11.57
C ARG A 398 8.90 -11.29 11.91
N HIS A 399 8.25 -10.76 12.94
CA HIS A 399 8.45 -9.39 13.39
C HIS A 399 9.89 -9.12 13.86
N LEU A 400 10.47 -10.03 14.66
CA LEU A 400 11.84 -9.87 15.16
C LEU A 400 12.89 -10.05 14.07
N VAL A 401 12.70 -10.98 13.13
CA VAL A 401 13.58 -11.14 11.96
C VAL A 401 13.56 -9.89 11.08
N GLN A 402 12.39 -9.29 10.85
CA GLN A 402 12.30 -8.05 10.07
C GLN A 402 13.10 -6.91 10.71
N ARG A 403 13.06 -6.77 12.04
CA ARG A 403 13.88 -5.79 12.78
C ARG A 403 15.37 -6.05 12.59
N ALA A 404 15.81 -7.32 12.68
CA ALA A 404 17.21 -7.69 12.48
C ALA A 404 17.68 -7.44 11.04
N ILE A 405 16.85 -7.77 10.03
CA ILE A 405 17.12 -7.49 8.61
C ILE A 405 17.20 -5.98 8.37
N ALA A 406 16.35 -5.17 9.00
CA ALA A 406 16.35 -3.71 8.81
C ALA A 406 17.71 -3.07 9.14
N VAL A 407 18.44 -3.63 10.12
CA VAL A 407 19.79 -3.18 10.51
C VAL A 407 20.92 -4.07 9.97
N SER A 408 20.64 -4.91 8.97
CA SER A 408 21.61 -5.85 8.35
C SER A 408 22.25 -6.84 9.34
N ALA A 409 21.59 -7.15 10.46
CA ALA A 409 22.05 -8.10 11.46
C ALA A 409 21.58 -9.52 11.09
N TYR A 410 22.17 -10.09 10.05
CA TYR A 410 21.71 -11.37 9.49
C TYR A 410 21.98 -12.57 10.39
N ASP A 411 23.10 -12.62 11.13
CA ASP A 411 23.35 -13.74 12.04
C ASP A 411 22.32 -13.78 13.19
N PRO A 412 22.00 -12.65 13.87
CA PRO A 412 20.82 -12.55 14.73
C PRO A 412 19.52 -12.99 14.06
N ALA A 413 19.26 -12.56 12.82
CA ALA A 413 18.05 -12.92 12.10
C ALA A 413 17.91 -14.44 11.90
N ILE A 414 19.00 -15.12 11.50
CA ILE A 414 19.03 -16.58 11.33
C ILE A 414 18.75 -17.26 12.66
N ARG A 415 19.41 -16.83 13.73
CA ARG A 415 19.23 -17.41 15.08
C ARG A 415 17.80 -17.27 15.57
N ILE A 416 17.17 -16.11 15.37
CA ILE A 416 15.75 -15.88 15.69
C ILE A 416 14.85 -16.81 14.86
N ALA A 417 15.10 -16.93 13.55
CA ALA A 417 14.32 -17.80 12.68
C ALA A 417 14.39 -19.26 13.10
N THR A 418 15.57 -19.75 13.48
CA THR A 418 15.80 -21.15 13.88
C THR A 418 15.53 -21.43 15.37
N ALA A 419 15.18 -20.42 16.17
CA ALA A 419 14.97 -20.58 17.61
C ALA A 419 13.80 -21.50 17.99
N PRO A 420 12.63 -21.40 17.33
CA PRO A 420 11.50 -22.29 17.60
C PRO A 420 11.84 -23.74 17.30
N THR A 421 11.42 -24.64 18.19
CA THR A 421 11.63 -26.09 18.05
C THR A 421 10.34 -26.84 17.70
N ASP A 422 9.21 -26.13 17.60
CA ASP A 422 7.93 -26.71 17.24
C ASP A 422 7.95 -27.20 15.77
N PRO A 423 7.77 -28.51 15.51
CA PRO A 423 7.77 -29.03 14.14
C PRO A 423 6.69 -28.42 13.24
N PHE A 424 5.58 -27.95 13.81
CA PHE A 424 4.51 -27.31 13.04
C PHE A 424 4.94 -25.97 12.43
N LEU A 425 6.00 -25.36 12.95
CA LEU A 425 6.56 -24.09 12.45
C LEU A 425 7.66 -24.28 11.40
N ALA A 426 7.99 -25.52 11.01
CA ALA A 426 9.07 -25.78 10.06
C ALA A 426 8.87 -25.06 8.72
N GLY A 427 7.62 -25.02 8.21
CA GLY A 427 7.29 -24.29 6.98
C GLY A 427 7.47 -22.78 7.12
N ASP A 428 6.95 -22.18 8.20
CA ASP A 428 7.11 -20.74 8.47
C ASP A 428 8.57 -20.35 8.66
N ARG A 429 9.36 -21.18 9.36
CA ARG A 429 10.80 -21.00 9.51
C ARG A 429 11.50 -20.95 8.16
N ASP A 430 11.25 -21.91 7.28
CA ASP A 430 11.92 -21.99 5.98
C ASP A 430 11.54 -20.79 5.09
N ILE A 431 10.30 -20.30 5.16
CA ILE A 431 9.86 -19.06 4.49
C ILE A 431 10.63 -17.85 5.02
N VAL A 432 10.80 -17.75 6.34
CA VAL A 432 11.56 -16.65 6.96
C VAL A 432 13.05 -16.73 6.62
N LEU A 433 13.62 -17.93 6.57
CA LEU A 433 15.01 -18.16 6.14
C LEU A 433 15.21 -17.78 4.66
N LEU A 434 14.27 -18.10 3.78
CA LEU A 434 14.30 -17.64 2.38
C LEU A 434 14.32 -16.12 2.30
N LEU A 435 13.49 -15.42 3.10
CA LEU A 435 13.53 -13.96 3.17
C LEU A 435 14.92 -13.47 3.61
N ILE A 436 15.55 -14.11 4.61
CA ILE A 436 16.92 -13.77 5.02
C ILE A 436 17.91 -13.97 3.88
N VAL A 437 17.87 -15.12 3.18
CA VAL A 437 18.74 -15.40 2.01
C VAL A 437 18.59 -14.30 0.96
N GLN A 438 17.35 -13.99 0.57
CA GLN A 438 17.06 -12.97 -0.45
C GLN A 438 17.62 -11.60 -0.03
N ARG A 439 17.34 -11.15 1.19
CA ARG A 439 17.81 -9.85 1.68
C ARG A 439 19.32 -9.79 1.90
N ALA A 440 19.95 -10.87 2.34
CA ALA A 440 21.39 -10.95 2.49
C ALA A 440 22.09 -10.97 1.11
N ALA A 441 21.55 -11.73 0.16
CA ALA A 441 22.03 -11.80 -1.22
C ALA A 441 21.93 -10.43 -1.94
N GLU A 442 20.78 -9.75 -1.82
CA GLU A 442 20.56 -8.39 -2.34
C GLU A 442 21.62 -7.41 -1.83
N ARG A 443 21.98 -7.48 -0.53
CA ARG A 443 23.00 -6.62 0.11
C ARG A 443 24.42 -7.17 0.05
N GLN A 444 24.66 -8.24 -0.73
CA GLN A 444 25.98 -8.87 -0.89
C GLN A 444 26.60 -9.41 0.42
N ALA A 445 25.77 -9.72 1.43
CA ALA A 445 26.18 -10.40 2.66
C ALA A 445 26.26 -11.93 2.44
N LEU A 446 27.14 -12.37 1.55
CA LEU A 446 27.16 -13.73 1.01
C LEU A 446 27.29 -14.83 2.08
N ALA A 447 28.17 -14.64 3.07
CA ALA A 447 28.37 -15.64 4.14
C ALA A 447 27.09 -15.89 4.96
N ALA A 448 26.34 -14.83 5.26
CA ALA A 448 25.06 -14.95 5.97
C ALA A 448 23.97 -15.56 5.07
N ALA A 449 23.96 -15.21 3.78
CA ALA A 449 23.05 -15.83 2.82
C ALA A 449 23.31 -17.34 2.70
N ASP A 450 24.57 -17.77 2.69
CA ASP A 450 24.98 -19.18 2.67
C ASP A 450 24.51 -19.90 3.94
N GLN A 451 24.73 -19.30 5.10
CA GLN A 451 24.31 -19.86 6.38
C GLN A 451 22.79 -19.99 6.49
N ALA A 452 22.05 -18.98 6.05
CA ALA A 452 20.59 -19.01 6.03
C ALA A 452 20.07 -20.11 5.11
N TRP A 453 20.66 -20.26 3.91
CA TRP A 453 20.31 -21.33 2.98
C TRP A 453 20.63 -22.72 3.51
N MET A 454 21.78 -22.91 4.16
CA MET A 454 22.14 -24.18 4.82
C MET A 454 21.18 -24.54 5.96
N SER A 455 20.50 -23.55 6.55
CA SER A 455 19.52 -23.75 7.62
C SER A 455 18.12 -24.10 7.10
N ILE A 456 17.87 -23.98 5.79
CA ILE A 456 16.61 -24.40 5.16
C ILE A 456 16.62 -25.93 5.01
N ALA A 457 15.50 -26.56 5.40
CA ALA A 457 15.37 -28.01 5.40
C ALA A 457 15.67 -28.63 4.01
N PRO A 458 16.51 -29.69 3.92
CA PRO A 458 16.85 -30.35 2.66
C PRO A 458 15.64 -30.89 1.89
N GLU A 459 14.60 -31.33 2.59
CA GLU A 459 13.35 -31.85 2.04
C GLU A 459 12.46 -30.77 1.41
N ASN A 460 12.67 -29.49 1.76
CA ASN A 460 11.90 -28.38 1.23
C ASN A 460 12.51 -27.88 -0.09
N LEU A 461 12.40 -28.72 -1.12
CA LEU A 461 13.04 -28.53 -2.42
C LEU A 461 12.66 -27.20 -3.08
N GLU A 462 11.39 -26.79 -2.95
CA GLU A 462 10.90 -25.55 -3.54
C GLU A 462 11.57 -24.31 -2.92
N ILE A 463 11.56 -24.21 -1.59
CA ILE A 463 12.17 -23.07 -0.89
C ILE A 463 13.69 -23.06 -1.10
N ARG A 464 14.36 -24.22 -1.07
CA ARG A 464 15.79 -24.33 -1.38
C ARG A 464 16.10 -23.88 -2.81
N SER A 465 15.28 -24.27 -3.78
CA SER A 465 15.43 -23.87 -5.19
C SER A 465 15.37 -22.34 -5.33
N GLN A 466 14.40 -21.69 -4.67
CA GLN A 466 14.29 -20.23 -4.66
C GLN A 466 15.50 -19.55 -4.01
N ALA A 467 15.96 -20.06 -2.86
CA ALA A 467 17.16 -19.56 -2.19
C ALA A 467 18.43 -19.72 -3.05
N MET A 468 18.60 -20.85 -3.74
CA MET A 468 19.72 -21.09 -4.65
C MET A 468 19.74 -20.10 -5.81
N MET A 469 18.59 -19.75 -6.40
CA MET A 469 18.53 -18.75 -7.49
C MET A 469 18.96 -17.36 -7.01
N ALA A 470 18.54 -16.95 -5.80
CA ALA A 470 18.98 -15.69 -5.19
C ALA A 470 20.49 -15.68 -4.92
N LEU A 471 21.03 -16.77 -4.36
CA LEU A 471 22.47 -16.94 -4.12
C LEU A 471 23.29 -16.93 -5.42
N ALA A 472 22.86 -17.70 -6.43
CA ALA A 472 23.52 -17.75 -7.73
C ALA A 472 23.62 -16.36 -8.38
N THR A 473 22.52 -15.60 -8.30
CA THR A 473 22.50 -14.21 -8.79
C THR A 473 23.52 -13.34 -8.03
N ALA A 474 23.55 -13.44 -6.70
CA ALA A 474 24.49 -12.67 -5.88
C ALA A 474 25.95 -13.07 -6.10
N TYR A 475 26.26 -14.37 -6.24
CA TYR A 475 27.61 -14.84 -6.55
C TYR A 475 28.10 -14.35 -7.91
N VAL A 476 27.28 -14.42 -8.96
CA VAL A 476 27.67 -13.89 -10.28
C VAL A 476 27.92 -12.37 -10.19
N ASN A 477 27.08 -11.62 -9.47
CA ASN A 477 27.29 -10.18 -9.23
C ASN A 477 28.59 -9.88 -8.46
N ALA A 478 29.00 -10.78 -7.57
CA ALA A 478 30.26 -10.70 -6.84
C ALA A 478 31.47 -11.23 -7.64
N ASN A 479 31.31 -11.50 -8.94
CA ASN A 479 32.33 -12.10 -9.81
C ASN A 479 32.82 -13.48 -9.32
N GLN A 480 31.93 -14.25 -8.67
CA GLN A 480 32.17 -15.60 -8.15
C GLN A 480 31.33 -16.63 -8.93
N ALA A 481 31.42 -16.61 -10.26
CA ALA A 481 30.65 -17.49 -11.14
C ALA A 481 30.86 -18.99 -10.84
N ASP A 482 32.08 -19.37 -10.44
CA ASP A 482 32.40 -20.76 -10.07
C ASP A 482 31.56 -21.24 -8.88
N ARG A 483 31.36 -20.39 -7.86
CA ARG A 483 30.48 -20.71 -6.72
C ARG A 483 29.02 -20.83 -7.12
N ALA A 484 28.57 -20.04 -8.09
CA ALA A 484 27.23 -20.18 -8.65
C ALA A 484 27.07 -21.53 -9.36
N LEU A 485 28.09 -22.00 -10.07
CA LEU A 485 28.10 -23.32 -10.69
C LEU A 485 28.19 -24.46 -9.66
N GLU A 486 28.90 -24.27 -8.55
CA GLU A 486 28.97 -25.24 -7.45
C GLU A 486 27.59 -25.49 -6.80
N LEU A 487 26.70 -24.48 -6.71
CA LEU A 487 25.33 -24.67 -6.20
C LEU A 487 24.57 -25.76 -6.97
N ARG A 488 24.89 -25.97 -8.25
CA ARG A 488 24.26 -27.01 -9.09
C ARG A 488 24.56 -28.41 -8.56
N GLN A 489 25.71 -28.62 -7.92
CA GLN A 489 26.09 -29.91 -7.34
C GLN A 489 25.28 -30.25 -6.08
N ALA A 490 24.69 -29.24 -5.42
CA ALA A 490 23.82 -29.41 -4.26
C ALA A 490 22.36 -29.73 -4.63
N VAL A 491 22.02 -29.76 -5.93
CA VAL A 491 20.70 -30.17 -6.42
C VAL A 491 20.70 -31.70 -6.54
N HIS A 492 19.65 -32.34 -6.05
CA HIS A 492 19.53 -33.80 -6.13
C HIS A 492 19.54 -34.25 -7.61
N PRO A 493 20.28 -35.30 -8.01
CA PRO A 493 20.41 -35.69 -9.42
C PRO A 493 19.10 -36.02 -10.15
N THR A 494 18.05 -36.41 -9.39
CA THR A 494 16.73 -36.68 -9.96
C THR A 494 15.82 -35.45 -10.03
N ASP A 495 16.22 -34.31 -9.44
CA ASP A 495 15.49 -33.04 -9.52
C ASP A 495 15.98 -32.22 -10.72
N GLY A 496 15.67 -32.76 -11.91
CA GLY A 496 16.04 -32.12 -13.17
C GLY A 496 15.38 -30.75 -13.37
N LEU A 497 14.20 -30.51 -12.78
CA LEU A 497 13.51 -29.22 -12.89
C LEU A 497 14.29 -28.12 -12.15
N THR A 498 14.69 -28.34 -10.90
CA THR A 498 15.52 -27.38 -10.16
C THR A 498 16.88 -27.19 -10.85
N GLN A 499 17.47 -28.25 -11.39
CA GLN A 499 18.73 -28.15 -12.11
C GLN A 499 18.61 -27.23 -13.34
N VAL A 500 17.54 -27.36 -14.13
CA VAL A 500 17.29 -26.47 -15.27
C VAL A 500 17.09 -25.03 -14.81
N ARG A 501 16.23 -24.80 -13.80
CA ARG A 501 15.92 -23.45 -13.28
C ARG A 501 17.18 -22.73 -12.81
N LEU A 502 17.99 -23.40 -11.99
CA LEU A 502 19.25 -22.84 -11.49
C LEU A 502 20.24 -22.56 -12.63
N THR A 503 20.39 -23.49 -13.57
CA THR A 503 21.28 -23.33 -14.74
C THR A 503 20.87 -22.12 -15.59
N ALA A 504 19.58 -21.96 -15.87
CA ALA A 504 19.05 -20.83 -16.63
C ALA A 504 19.20 -19.50 -15.89
N ALA A 505 19.00 -19.48 -14.56
CA ALA A 505 19.18 -18.29 -13.73
C ALA A 505 20.64 -17.81 -13.71
N ILE A 506 21.60 -18.75 -13.62
CA ILE A 506 23.04 -18.47 -13.73
C ILE A 506 23.36 -17.92 -15.12
N ALA A 507 22.85 -18.56 -16.17
CA ALA A 507 23.05 -18.13 -17.56
C ALA A 507 22.53 -16.70 -17.80
N ARG A 508 21.31 -16.38 -17.33
CA ARG A 508 20.76 -15.02 -17.37
C ARG A 508 21.71 -14.04 -16.72
N GLN A 509 22.15 -14.32 -15.49
CA GLN A 509 22.96 -13.35 -14.75
C GLN A 509 24.35 -13.17 -15.36
N LEU A 510 24.96 -14.24 -15.87
CA LEU A 510 26.22 -14.16 -16.62
C LEU A 510 26.07 -13.28 -17.87
N LEU A 511 24.96 -13.44 -18.60
CA LEU A 511 24.69 -12.61 -19.78
C LEU A 511 24.51 -11.13 -19.42
N LEU A 512 23.76 -10.84 -18.35
CA LEU A 512 23.56 -9.47 -17.85
C LEU A 512 24.85 -8.81 -17.34
N THR A 513 25.83 -9.61 -16.90
CA THR A 513 27.16 -9.15 -16.45
C THR A 513 28.21 -9.15 -17.56
N GLY A 514 27.83 -9.49 -18.81
CA GLY A 514 28.70 -9.42 -19.99
C GLY A 514 29.48 -10.70 -20.31
N ASN A 515 29.26 -11.80 -19.58
CA ASN A 515 29.90 -13.10 -19.81
C ASN A 515 29.09 -13.92 -20.84
N ILE A 516 29.19 -13.53 -22.11
CA ILE A 516 28.29 -13.99 -23.19
C ILE A 516 28.46 -15.48 -23.52
N ASP A 517 29.68 -15.94 -23.78
CA ASP A 517 29.91 -17.32 -24.22
C ASP A 517 29.50 -18.35 -23.15
N PRO A 518 29.94 -18.22 -21.87
CA PRO A 518 29.51 -19.14 -20.81
C PRO A 518 28.00 -19.11 -20.58
N ALA A 519 27.37 -17.93 -20.67
CA ALA A 519 25.92 -17.82 -20.56
C ALA A 519 25.20 -18.56 -21.69
N THR A 520 25.70 -18.43 -22.93
CA THR A 520 25.11 -19.09 -24.10
C THR A 520 25.20 -20.60 -23.96
N ASP A 521 26.35 -21.12 -23.54
CA ASP A 521 26.56 -22.56 -23.31
C ASP A 521 25.62 -23.09 -22.22
N LEU A 522 25.45 -22.36 -21.11
CA LEU A 522 24.53 -22.76 -20.05
C LEU A 522 23.05 -22.69 -20.47
N PHE A 523 22.65 -21.72 -21.29
CA PHE A 523 21.31 -21.72 -21.88
C PHE A 523 21.12 -22.92 -22.82
N ASN A 524 22.12 -23.29 -23.62
CA ASN A 524 22.07 -24.48 -24.48
C ASN A 524 21.92 -25.76 -23.65
N GLU A 525 22.69 -25.86 -22.57
CA GLU A 525 22.62 -26.95 -21.60
C GLU A 525 21.22 -27.03 -20.98
N ALA A 526 20.71 -25.93 -20.44
CA ALA A 526 19.39 -25.89 -19.80
C ALA A 526 18.26 -26.29 -20.76
N ARG A 527 18.33 -25.87 -22.03
CA ARG A 527 17.36 -26.28 -23.07
C ARG A 527 17.42 -27.77 -23.36
N THR A 528 18.63 -28.32 -23.47
CA THR A 528 18.85 -29.75 -23.72
C THR A 528 18.33 -30.60 -22.56
N THR A 529 18.67 -30.22 -21.34
CA THR A 529 18.20 -30.90 -20.12
C THR A 529 16.68 -30.80 -19.99
N ALA A 530 16.08 -29.63 -20.24
CA ALA A 530 14.62 -29.45 -20.21
C ALA A 530 13.91 -30.37 -21.22
N ALA A 531 14.45 -30.53 -22.43
CA ALA A 531 13.89 -31.44 -23.43
C ALA A 531 14.01 -32.92 -23.04
N GLY A 532 15.01 -33.27 -22.24
CA GLY A 532 15.29 -34.64 -21.78
C GLY A 532 14.54 -35.07 -20.52
N LEU A 533 13.77 -34.20 -19.86
CA LEU A 533 13.04 -34.55 -18.64
C LEU A 533 11.95 -35.59 -18.94
N ALA A 534 11.78 -36.56 -18.03
CA ALA A 534 10.95 -37.75 -18.25
C ALA A 534 9.46 -37.42 -18.33
N THR A 535 8.95 -36.56 -17.45
CA THR A 535 7.51 -36.24 -17.40
C THR A 535 7.18 -35.03 -18.27
N PRO A 536 6.00 -35.00 -18.93
CA PRO A 536 5.58 -33.84 -19.71
C PRO A 536 5.33 -32.60 -18.83
N ILE A 537 4.98 -32.77 -17.55
CA ILE A 537 4.84 -31.67 -16.60
C ILE A 537 6.20 -31.00 -16.36
N ASP A 538 7.24 -31.78 -16.06
CA ASP A 538 8.58 -31.25 -15.82
C ASP A 538 9.13 -30.58 -17.07
N ARG A 539 8.95 -31.18 -18.26
CA ARG A 539 9.35 -30.56 -19.54
C ARG A 539 8.66 -29.21 -19.76
N LEU A 540 7.36 -29.12 -19.49
CA LEU A 540 6.60 -27.87 -19.62
C LEU A 540 7.14 -26.79 -18.69
N GLN A 541 7.30 -27.11 -17.41
CA GLN A 541 7.77 -26.15 -16.39
C GLN A 541 9.22 -25.74 -16.63
N ALA A 542 10.09 -26.69 -16.98
CA ALA A 542 11.50 -26.44 -17.27
C ALA A 542 11.68 -25.58 -18.52
N ALA A 543 10.97 -25.91 -19.61
CA ALA A 543 11.05 -25.14 -20.85
C ALA A 543 10.54 -23.70 -20.66
N SER A 544 9.47 -23.53 -19.88
CA SER A 544 8.92 -22.21 -19.57
C SER A 544 9.86 -21.39 -18.68
N ALA A 545 10.50 -22.02 -17.69
CA ALA A 545 11.50 -21.36 -16.85
C ALA A 545 12.70 -20.86 -17.67
N VAL A 546 13.21 -21.68 -18.60
CA VAL A 546 14.28 -21.24 -19.50
C VAL A 546 13.83 -20.08 -20.39
N ALA A 547 12.63 -20.15 -20.98
CA ALA A 547 12.08 -19.06 -21.79
C ALA A 547 11.96 -17.75 -20.99
N LEU A 548 11.53 -17.85 -19.72
CA LEU A 548 11.44 -16.70 -18.82
C LEU A 548 12.82 -16.09 -18.53
N GLU A 549 13.82 -16.92 -18.22
CA GLU A 549 15.18 -16.43 -17.93
C GLU A 549 15.85 -15.80 -19.16
N VAL A 550 15.60 -16.34 -20.36
CA VAL A 550 16.04 -15.73 -21.64
C VAL A 550 15.37 -14.37 -21.84
N ALA A 551 14.06 -14.26 -21.60
CA ALA A 551 13.33 -13.00 -21.69
C ALA A 551 13.83 -11.99 -20.64
N ASN A 552 14.08 -12.42 -19.40
CA ASN A 552 14.69 -11.61 -18.36
C ASN A 552 16.11 -11.13 -18.72
N ALA A 553 16.85 -11.90 -19.54
CA ALA A 553 18.13 -11.50 -20.10
C ALA A 553 18.01 -10.57 -21.33
N ARG A 554 16.80 -10.14 -21.67
CA ARG A 554 16.45 -9.29 -22.83
C ARG A 554 16.84 -9.91 -24.17
N GLN A 555 16.78 -11.23 -24.26
CA GLN A 555 17.05 -11.99 -25.48
C GLN A 555 15.74 -12.50 -26.09
N PRO A 556 15.68 -12.69 -27.42
CA PRO A 556 14.54 -13.32 -28.06
C PRO A 556 14.42 -14.79 -27.63
N VAL A 557 13.22 -15.21 -27.27
CA VAL A 557 12.94 -16.60 -26.91
C VAL A 557 12.92 -17.48 -28.16
N ASP A 558 13.70 -18.56 -28.14
CA ASP A 558 13.79 -19.53 -29.23
C ASP A 558 12.43 -20.23 -29.48
N PRO A 559 11.89 -20.22 -30.70
CA PRO A 559 10.64 -20.91 -31.04
C PRO A 559 10.63 -22.41 -30.68
N SER A 560 11.79 -23.07 -30.68
CA SER A 560 11.91 -24.48 -30.29
C SER A 560 11.47 -24.73 -28.85
N MET A 561 11.68 -23.77 -27.95
CA MET A 561 11.29 -23.85 -26.54
C MET A 561 9.79 -23.74 -26.37
N LEU A 562 9.15 -22.81 -27.07
CA LEU A 562 7.70 -22.66 -27.06
C LEU A 562 7.01 -23.88 -27.69
N ASN A 563 7.63 -24.46 -28.72
CA ASN A 563 7.18 -25.71 -29.31
C ASN A 563 7.28 -26.88 -28.31
N LEU A 564 8.31 -26.91 -27.46
CA LEU A 564 8.41 -27.88 -26.38
C LEU A 564 7.30 -27.67 -25.34
N VAL A 565 7.07 -26.42 -24.89
CA VAL A 565 5.97 -26.08 -23.96
C VAL A 565 4.62 -26.56 -24.50
N ARG A 566 4.31 -26.21 -25.76
CA ARG A 566 3.04 -26.57 -26.40
C ARG A 566 2.86 -28.09 -26.55
N ARG A 567 3.91 -28.82 -26.98
CA ARG A 567 3.84 -30.28 -27.10
C ARG A 567 3.65 -30.94 -25.75
N SER A 568 4.45 -30.54 -24.76
CA SER A 568 4.34 -31.05 -23.39
C SER A 568 2.95 -30.78 -22.80
N ALA A 569 2.37 -29.60 -23.03
CA ALA A 569 1.01 -29.27 -22.57
C ALA A 569 -0.05 -30.22 -23.14
N VAL A 570 0.06 -30.60 -24.41
CA VAL A 570 -0.82 -31.58 -25.05
C VAL A 570 -0.56 -32.99 -24.53
N GLU A 571 0.70 -33.37 -24.33
CA GLU A 571 1.11 -34.70 -23.84
C GLU A 571 0.67 -35.00 -22.40
N ILE A 572 0.49 -33.98 -21.54
CA ILE A 572 -0.06 -34.15 -20.18
C ILE A 572 -1.44 -34.84 -20.24
N ASN A 573 -2.21 -34.61 -21.30
CA ASN A 573 -3.53 -35.21 -21.54
C ASN A 573 -4.54 -35.00 -20.37
N ASP A 574 -4.27 -33.99 -19.53
CA ASP A 574 -5.16 -33.40 -18.54
C ASP A 574 -5.17 -31.89 -18.78
N PHE A 575 -6.27 -31.40 -19.35
CA PHE A 575 -6.43 -29.99 -19.69
C PHE A 575 -6.50 -29.09 -18.46
N SER A 576 -6.94 -29.61 -17.30
CA SER A 576 -6.99 -28.85 -16.06
C SER A 576 -5.57 -28.61 -15.53
N THR A 577 -4.74 -29.66 -15.50
CA THR A 577 -3.35 -29.56 -15.03
C THR A 577 -2.48 -28.72 -15.95
N SER A 578 -2.53 -28.95 -17.26
CA SER A 578 -1.75 -28.15 -18.23
C SER A 578 -2.15 -26.67 -18.21
N SER A 579 -3.44 -26.37 -18.13
CA SER A 579 -3.93 -24.99 -18.04
C SER A 579 -3.52 -24.31 -16.74
N TYR A 580 -3.50 -25.02 -15.60
CA TYR A 580 -3.04 -24.47 -14.33
C TYR A 580 -1.58 -23.99 -14.39
N TYR A 581 -0.67 -24.82 -14.91
CA TYR A 581 0.73 -24.45 -15.01
C TYR A 581 0.96 -23.30 -16.01
N LEU A 582 0.31 -23.33 -17.17
CA LEU A 582 0.44 -22.27 -18.16
C LEU A 582 -0.16 -20.95 -17.67
N TRP A 583 -1.30 -20.98 -16.96
CA TRP A 583 -1.89 -19.79 -16.35
C TRP A 583 -0.94 -19.12 -15.37
N SER A 584 -0.36 -19.89 -14.44
CA SER A 584 0.59 -19.38 -13.46
C SER A 584 1.81 -18.71 -14.13
N LEU A 585 2.30 -19.28 -15.23
CA LEU A 585 3.40 -18.71 -16.02
C LEU A 585 3.00 -17.45 -16.78
N VAL A 586 1.77 -17.40 -17.32
CA VAL A 586 1.20 -16.20 -17.94
C VAL A 586 1.12 -15.07 -16.90
N GLU A 587 0.60 -15.34 -15.70
CA GLU A 587 0.55 -14.34 -14.63
C GLU A 587 1.95 -13.83 -14.25
N GLN A 588 2.91 -14.74 -14.10
CA GLN A 588 4.29 -14.39 -13.78
C GLN A 588 4.94 -13.53 -14.88
N THR A 589 4.80 -13.91 -16.15
CA THR A 589 5.38 -13.17 -17.29
C THR A 589 4.71 -11.82 -17.49
N VAL A 590 3.40 -11.73 -17.27
CA VAL A 590 2.65 -10.47 -17.24
C VAL A 590 3.17 -9.56 -16.13
N ALA A 591 3.36 -10.07 -14.90
CA ALA A 591 3.90 -9.29 -13.79
C ALA A 591 5.30 -8.75 -14.08
N LEU A 592 6.10 -9.51 -14.84
CA LEU A 592 7.44 -9.12 -15.31
C LEU A 592 7.44 -8.32 -16.62
N ARG A 593 6.27 -7.97 -17.17
CA ARG A 593 6.09 -7.20 -18.41
C ARG A 593 6.64 -7.84 -19.68
N HIS A 594 6.82 -9.16 -19.68
CA HIS A 594 7.21 -9.93 -20.87
C HIS A 594 5.98 -10.28 -21.71
N PHE A 595 5.27 -9.27 -22.22
CA PHE A 595 3.96 -9.44 -22.87
C PHE A 595 4.00 -10.33 -24.13
N ASP A 596 5.09 -10.30 -24.91
CA ASP A 596 5.25 -11.20 -26.07
C ASP A 596 5.34 -12.68 -25.63
N LEU A 597 6.12 -12.96 -24.59
CA LEU A 597 6.23 -14.31 -24.04
C LEU A 597 4.91 -14.74 -23.39
N ALA A 598 4.26 -13.84 -22.64
CA ALA A 598 2.97 -14.10 -22.01
C ALA A 598 1.89 -14.46 -23.05
N LEU A 599 1.83 -13.72 -24.16
CA LEU A 599 0.95 -14.02 -25.29
C LEU A 599 1.24 -15.41 -25.87
N GLN A 600 2.52 -15.75 -26.10
CA GLN A 600 2.90 -17.04 -26.66
C GLN A 600 2.58 -18.21 -25.72
N LEU A 601 2.74 -18.03 -24.41
CA LEU A 601 2.36 -19.01 -23.39
C LEU A 601 0.84 -19.17 -23.32
N ALA A 602 0.08 -18.07 -23.37
CA ALA A 602 -1.38 -18.12 -23.44
C ALA A 602 -1.86 -18.91 -24.67
N LEU A 603 -1.23 -18.70 -25.83
CA LEU A 603 -1.53 -19.45 -27.06
C LEU A 603 -1.15 -20.94 -26.99
N ALA A 604 -0.22 -21.31 -26.11
CA ALA A 604 0.16 -22.69 -25.88
C ALA A 604 -0.88 -23.47 -25.05
N THR A 605 -1.81 -22.79 -24.36
CA THR A 605 -2.90 -23.40 -23.57
C THR A 605 -3.80 -24.25 -24.49
N PRO A 606 -3.87 -25.58 -24.31
CA PRO A 606 -4.59 -26.44 -25.25
C PRO A 606 -6.11 -26.21 -25.25
N ASP A 607 -6.70 -26.04 -24.06
CA ASP A 607 -8.12 -25.81 -23.88
C ASP A 607 -8.53 -24.41 -24.42
N PRO A 608 -9.50 -24.32 -25.35
CA PRO A 608 -9.90 -23.05 -25.95
C PRO A 608 -10.44 -22.02 -24.95
N ASP A 609 -11.22 -22.44 -23.95
CA ASP A 609 -11.86 -21.52 -23.01
C ASP A 609 -10.83 -20.95 -22.03
N ARG A 610 -9.93 -21.81 -21.53
CA ARG A 610 -8.78 -21.40 -20.69
C ARG A 610 -7.79 -20.54 -21.47
N ARG A 611 -7.62 -20.79 -22.77
CA ARG A 611 -6.80 -19.95 -23.65
C ARG A 611 -7.39 -18.54 -23.76
N GLU A 612 -8.69 -18.41 -24.01
CA GLU A 612 -9.34 -17.10 -24.07
C GLU A 612 -9.22 -16.34 -22.75
N MET A 613 -9.35 -17.03 -21.61
CA MET A 613 -9.12 -16.44 -20.30
C MET A 613 -7.67 -15.92 -20.14
N SER A 614 -6.69 -16.72 -20.59
CA SER A 614 -5.27 -16.35 -20.51
C SER A 614 -4.94 -15.16 -21.41
N LEU A 615 -5.48 -15.14 -22.62
CA LEU A 615 -5.40 -14.00 -23.55
C LEU A 615 -6.00 -12.74 -22.94
N GLY A 616 -7.15 -12.84 -22.28
CA GLY A 616 -7.76 -11.74 -21.53
C GLY A 616 -6.82 -11.16 -20.47
N THR A 617 -6.16 -12.01 -19.69
CA THR A 617 -5.17 -11.59 -18.67
C THR A 617 -4.00 -10.83 -19.28
N VAL A 618 -3.46 -11.32 -20.40
CA VAL A 618 -2.39 -10.64 -21.13
C VAL A 618 -2.87 -9.28 -21.64
N ALA A 619 -4.04 -9.22 -22.27
CA ALA A 619 -4.58 -7.98 -22.83
C ALA A 619 -4.90 -6.94 -21.75
N GLU A 620 -5.52 -7.33 -20.64
CA GLU A 620 -5.81 -6.43 -19.53
C GLU A 620 -4.54 -5.82 -18.95
N ALA A 621 -3.49 -6.63 -18.76
CA ALA A 621 -2.24 -6.13 -18.25
C ALA A 621 -1.48 -5.26 -19.26
N ALA A 622 -1.46 -5.66 -20.53
CA ALA A 622 -0.89 -4.86 -21.61
C ALA A 622 -1.62 -3.51 -21.74
N LEU A 623 -2.95 -3.49 -21.62
CA LEU A 623 -3.77 -2.26 -21.58
C LEU A 623 -3.37 -1.36 -20.40
N ARG A 624 -3.21 -1.92 -19.20
CA ARG A 624 -2.78 -1.16 -18.00
C ARG A 624 -1.40 -0.50 -18.22
N ASP A 625 -0.47 -1.22 -18.85
CA ASP A 625 0.90 -0.73 -19.08
C ASP A 625 1.08 0.03 -20.39
N GLY A 626 0.02 0.23 -21.18
CA GLY A 626 0.04 1.03 -22.41
C GLY A 626 0.65 0.33 -23.63
N HIS A 627 0.75 -1.00 -23.62
CA HIS A 627 1.27 -1.80 -24.72
C HIS A 627 0.19 -2.10 -25.77
N THR A 628 -0.30 -1.06 -26.47
CA THR A 628 -1.38 -1.15 -27.47
C THR A 628 -1.13 -2.23 -28.52
N ASP A 629 0.08 -2.36 -29.04
CA ASP A 629 0.43 -3.37 -30.05
C ASP A 629 0.16 -4.81 -29.55
N GLN A 630 0.40 -5.08 -28.27
CA GLN A 630 0.16 -6.41 -27.69
C GLN A 630 -1.33 -6.68 -27.52
N VAL A 631 -2.11 -5.65 -27.14
CA VAL A 631 -3.57 -5.74 -27.07
C VAL A 631 -4.16 -6.02 -28.45
N LEU A 632 -3.66 -5.36 -29.49
CA LEU A 632 -4.09 -5.60 -30.87
C LEU A 632 -3.76 -7.02 -31.33
N LYS A 633 -2.58 -7.55 -31.00
CA LYS A 633 -2.25 -8.96 -31.25
C LYS A 633 -3.20 -9.91 -30.53
N VAL A 634 -3.57 -9.65 -29.27
CA VAL A 634 -4.56 -10.46 -28.56
C VAL A 634 -5.92 -10.41 -29.27
N ILE A 635 -6.38 -9.23 -29.69
CA ILE A 635 -7.63 -9.06 -30.45
C ILE A 635 -7.60 -9.88 -31.76
N ASP A 636 -6.46 -10.00 -32.41
CA ASP A 636 -6.31 -10.78 -33.64
C ASP A 636 -6.34 -12.30 -33.40
N GLN A 637 -5.88 -12.74 -32.22
CA GLN A 637 -5.79 -14.16 -31.86
C GLN A 637 -7.03 -14.70 -31.14
N SER A 638 -7.78 -13.85 -30.43
CA SER A 638 -9.02 -14.23 -29.75
C SER A 638 -10.09 -14.63 -30.76
N ARG A 639 -10.82 -15.70 -30.45
CA ARG A 639 -11.93 -16.21 -31.26
C ARG A 639 -13.28 -15.68 -30.82
N THR A 640 -13.35 -15.06 -29.65
CA THR A 640 -14.59 -14.62 -29.00
C THR A 640 -14.91 -13.18 -29.39
N PRO A 641 -15.93 -12.92 -30.24
CA PRO A 641 -16.25 -11.57 -30.70
C PRO A 641 -16.49 -10.57 -29.56
N GLU A 642 -17.13 -11.01 -28.48
CA GLU A 642 -17.43 -10.22 -27.29
C GLU A 642 -16.15 -9.67 -26.63
N ILE A 643 -15.15 -10.54 -26.44
CA ILE A 643 -13.85 -10.17 -25.84
C ILE A 643 -13.14 -9.17 -26.75
N ARG A 644 -13.13 -9.42 -28.06
CA ARG A 644 -12.48 -8.55 -29.06
C ARG A 644 -13.09 -7.15 -29.08
N VAL A 645 -14.43 -7.07 -29.02
CA VAL A 645 -15.15 -5.79 -28.93
C VAL A 645 -14.80 -5.08 -27.62
N GLY A 646 -14.86 -5.77 -26.48
CA GLY A 646 -14.52 -5.18 -25.17
C GLY A 646 -13.09 -4.62 -25.11
N LEU A 647 -12.11 -5.34 -25.67
CA LEU A 647 -10.72 -4.87 -25.75
C LEU A 647 -10.57 -3.65 -26.67
N LEU A 648 -11.27 -3.61 -27.81
CA LEU A 648 -11.28 -2.42 -28.68
C LEU A 648 -11.91 -1.21 -27.97
N LEU A 649 -13.01 -1.40 -27.25
CA LEU A 649 -13.62 -0.34 -26.46
C LEU A 649 -12.68 0.18 -25.37
N SER A 650 -11.89 -0.70 -24.74
CA SER A 650 -10.85 -0.29 -23.80
C SER A 650 -9.75 0.56 -24.47
N LEU A 651 -9.38 0.24 -25.72
CA LEU A 651 -8.46 1.06 -26.51
C LEU A 651 -9.09 2.40 -26.94
N VAL A 652 -10.40 2.45 -27.22
CA VAL A 652 -11.13 3.70 -27.49
C VAL A 652 -11.06 4.62 -26.28
N GLU A 653 -11.32 4.10 -25.08
CA GLU A 653 -11.24 4.88 -23.85
C GLU A 653 -9.83 5.44 -23.64
N ARG A 654 -8.80 4.62 -23.88
CA ARG A 654 -7.40 5.04 -23.78
C ARG A 654 -7.06 6.14 -24.79
N ALA A 655 -7.34 5.93 -26.07
CA ALA A 655 -7.09 6.91 -27.12
C ALA A 655 -7.83 8.23 -26.87
N ARG A 656 -9.06 8.19 -26.35
CA ARG A 656 -9.79 9.40 -25.92
C ARG A 656 -9.08 10.13 -24.79
N GLN A 657 -8.58 9.41 -23.78
CA GLN A 657 -7.85 10.00 -22.66
C GLN A 657 -6.51 10.60 -23.11
N ASP A 658 -5.84 9.97 -24.06
CA ASP A 658 -4.56 10.41 -24.63
C ASP A 658 -4.73 11.53 -25.68
N GLY A 659 -5.96 12.01 -25.91
CA GLY A 659 -6.24 13.10 -26.85
C GLY A 659 -6.09 12.70 -28.32
N GLN A 660 -6.28 11.41 -28.64
CA GLN A 660 -6.15 10.80 -29.96
C GLN A 660 -7.52 10.43 -30.54
N PRO A 661 -8.38 11.41 -30.91
CA PRO A 661 -9.75 11.13 -31.31
C PRO A 661 -9.86 10.33 -32.61
N GLN A 662 -8.91 10.48 -33.55
CA GLN A 662 -8.94 9.74 -34.81
C GLN A 662 -8.67 8.24 -34.62
N GLU A 663 -7.76 7.92 -33.71
CA GLU A 663 -7.45 6.54 -33.35
C GLU A 663 -8.62 5.89 -32.60
N ALA A 664 -9.23 6.62 -31.66
CA ALA A 664 -10.47 6.19 -31.01
C ALA A 664 -11.59 5.90 -32.03
N ILE A 665 -11.75 6.74 -33.06
CA ILE A 665 -12.74 6.52 -34.13
C ILE A 665 -12.40 5.26 -34.94
N ALA A 666 -11.12 5.01 -35.25
CA ALA A 666 -10.70 3.82 -35.97
C ALA A 666 -11.01 2.54 -35.17
N TYR A 667 -10.72 2.53 -33.87
CA TYR A 667 -11.08 1.41 -33.00
C TYR A 667 -12.60 1.21 -32.88
N LEU A 668 -13.39 2.29 -32.82
CA LEU A 668 -14.86 2.19 -32.81
C LEU A 668 -15.42 1.61 -34.12
N ALA A 669 -14.84 1.97 -35.27
CA ALA A 669 -15.26 1.40 -36.55
C ALA A 669 -15.01 -0.12 -36.59
N ARG A 670 -13.82 -0.55 -36.15
CA ARG A 670 -13.47 -1.97 -36.04
C ARG A 670 -14.35 -2.72 -35.03
N ALA A 671 -14.64 -2.10 -33.89
CA ALA A 671 -15.51 -2.66 -32.87
C ALA A 671 -16.94 -2.86 -33.41
N LEU A 672 -17.44 -1.92 -34.21
CA LEU A 672 -18.76 -2.01 -34.83
C LEU A 672 -18.87 -3.17 -35.82
N GLU A 673 -17.82 -3.43 -36.60
CA GLU A 673 -17.80 -4.58 -37.50
C GLU A 673 -17.84 -5.90 -36.73
N LEU A 674 -17.08 -6.01 -35.64
CA LEU A 674 -17.04 -7.20 -34.78
C LEU A 674 -18.31 -7.37 -33.93
N ALA A 675 -18.94 -6.28 -33.49
CA ALA A 675 -20.19 -6.35 -32.72
C ALA A 675 -21.30 -7.05 -33.50
N ARG A 676 -21.30 -6.93 -34.84
CA ARG A 676 -22.26 -7.64 -35.71
C ARG A 676 -22.08 -9.16 -35.69
N THR A 677 -20.90 -9.66 -35.32
CA THR A 677 -20.60 -11.09 -35.26
C THR A 677 -20.88 -11.70 -33.88
N ILE A 678 -21.31 -10.90 -32.89
CA ILE A 678 -21.73 -11.40 -31.58
C ILE A 678 -23.01 -12.25 -31.75
N PRO A 679 -23.00 -13.52 -31.30
CA PRO A 679 -24.10 -14.45 -31.51
C PRO A 679 -25.37 -14.02 -30.77
N ASP A 680 -26.52 -14.53 -31.23
CA ASP A 680 -27.81 -14.36 -30.55
C ASP A 680 -27.87 -15.09 -29.20
N PRO A 681 -28.74 -14.63 -28.28
CA PRO A 681 -29.73 -13.55 -28.45
C PRO A 681 -29.10 -12.15 -28.38
N GLU A 682 -29.75 -11.16 -29.02
CA GLU A 682 -29.29 -9.77 -29.06
C GLU A 682 -29.10 -9.16 -27.66
N ILE A 683 -29.99 -9.54 -26.73
CA ILE A 683 -29.97 -9.17 -25.32
C ILE A 683 -29.87 -10.46 -24.50
N ARG A 684 -28.86 -10.54 -23.63
CA ARG A 684 -28.63 -11.66 -22.71
C ARG A 684 -28.78 -11.18 -21.27
N THR A 685 -29.18 -12.09 -20.38
CA THR A 685 -29.28 -11.82 -18.94
C THR A 685 -28.69 -12.99 -18.17
N PHE A 686 -27.96 -12.69 -17.10
CA PHE A 686 -27.51 -13.65 -16.11
C PHE A 686 -28.49 -13.72 -14.94
N THR A 687 -28.85 -14.93 -14.52
CA THR A 687 -29.67 -15.15 -13.32
C THR A 687 -28.79 -15.72 -12.21
N PHE A 688 -28.64 -14.97 -11.12
CA PHE A 688 -27.85 -15.40 -9.96
C PHE A 688 -28.78 -15.86 -8.83
N GLY A 689 -28.63 -17.11 -8.38
CA GLY A 689 -29.41 -17.74 -7.31
C GLY A 689 -30.45 -18.76 -7.80
N ASN A 690 -31.18 -19.38 -6.87
CA ASN A 690 -32.27 -20.33 -7.18
C ASN A 690 -33.57 -19.58 -7.54
N GLU A 691 -34.63 -20.31 -7.94
CA GLU A 691 -35.91 -19.78 -8.48
C GLU A 691 -36.33 -18.41 -7.90
N GLY A 692 -36.30 -17.37 -8.75
CA GLY A 692 -36.49 -15.97 -8.35
C GLY A 692 -35.20 -15.15 -8.18
N GLY A 693 -34.05 -15.70 -8.56
CA GLY A 693 -32.73 -15.08 -8.47
C GLY A 693 -32.62 -13.69 -9.13
N THR A 694 -31.57 -12.95 -8.76
CA THR A 694 -31.32 -11.62 -9.30
C THR A 694 -30.94 -11.74 -10.77
N VAL A 695 -31.77 -11.16 -11.64
CA VAL A 695 -31.50 -11.08 -13.08
C VAL A 695 -30.69 -9.82 -13.34
N VAL A 696 -29.52 -9.99 -13.95
CA VAL A 696 -28.60 -8.91 -14.32
C VAL A 696 -28.38 -8.98 -15.83
N ASP A 697 -28.42 -7.84 -16.51
CA ASP A 697 -28.13 -7.78 -17.94
C ASP A 697 -26.67 -8.21 -18.21
N ASP A 698 -26.44 -8.96 -19.28
CA ASP A 698 -25.10 -9.29 -19.76
C ASP A 698 -24.53 -8.13 -20.56
N ASP A 699 -23.54 -7.44 -19.99
CA ASP A 699 -22.92 -6.26 -20.57
C ASP A 699 -22.08 -6.55 -21.83
N ARG A 700 -21.95 -7.82 -22.24
CA ARG A 700 -21.16 -8.25 -23.40
C ARG A 700 -22.01 -8.73 -24.57
N ASP A 701 -23.33 -8.66 -24.46
CA ASP A 701 -24.22 -8.99 -25.56
C ASP A 701 -24.16 -7.97 -26.71
N ARG A 702 -24.86 -8.27 -27.80
CA ARG A 702 -24.79 -7.46 -29.02
C ARG A 702 -25.44 -6.08 -28.84
N ALA A 703 -26.55 -5.99 -28.10
CA ALA A 703 -27.19 -4.70 -27.81
C ALA A 703 -26.30 -3.80 -26.95
N SER A 704 -25.68 -4.36 -25.91
CA SER A 704 -24.75 -3.69 -25.00
C SER A 704 -23.49 -3.22 -25.73
N ALA A 705 -22.97 -4.03 -26.66
CA ALA A 705 -21.89 -3.62 -27.55
C ALA A 705 -22.28 -2.41 -28.42
N TYR A 706 -23.46 -2.42 -29.05
CA TYR A 706 -23.94 -1.26 -29.81
C TYR A 706 -24.17 -0.03 -28.93
N GLU A 707 -24.70 -0.21 -27.72
CA GLU A 707 -24.86 0.86 -26.74
C GLU A 707 -23.50 1.50 -26.42
N ALA A 708 -22.51 0.72 -26.01
CA ALA A 708 -21.18 1.23 -25.66
C ALA A 708 -20.52 1.97 -26.83
N ILE A 709 -20.57 1.41 -28.05
CA ILE A 709 -20.04 2.04 -29.27
C ILE A 709 -20.77 3.37 -29.55
N ALA A 710 -22.10 3.40 -29.44
CA ALA A 710 -22.90 4.61 -29.67
C ALA A 710 -22.55 5.71 -28.66
N ILE A 711 -22.42 5.37 -27.37
CA ILE A 711 -22.03 6.33 -26.33
C ILE A 711 -20.64 6.89 -26.59
N HIS A 712 -19.65 6.08 -26.98
CA HIS A 712 -18.31 6.59 -27.29
C HIS A 712 -18.29 7.51 -28.52
N TYR A 713 -19.08 7.23 -29.56
CA TYR A 713 -19.26 8.17 -30.67
C TYR A 713 -19.89 9.49 -30.19
N ALA A 714 -20.90 9.43 -29.33
CA ALA A 714 -21.56 10.62 -28.80
C ALA A 714 -20.56 11.48 -27.98
N GLN A 715 -19.76 10.84 -27.13
CA GLN A 715 -18.70 11.48 -26.36
C GLN A 715 -17.58 12.08 -27.24
N LEU A 716 -17.42 11.63 -28.49
CA LEU A 716 -16.49 12.19 -29.49
C LEU A 716 -17.14 13.30 -30.34
N ALA A 717 -18.32 13.78 -29.95
CA ALA A 717 -19.13 14.73 -30.72
C ALA A 717 -19.52 14.21 -32.13
N ARG A 718 -19.65 12.89 -32.29
CA ARG A 718 -20.04 12.20 -33.53
C ARG A 718 -21.48 11.72 -33.43
N GLN A 719 -22.38 12.68 -33.29
CA GLN A 719 -23.76 12.42 -32.92
C GLN A 719 -24.56 11.65 -33.97
N ALA A 720 -24.31 11.93 -35.26
CA ALA A 720 -24.95 11.23 -36.35
C ALA A 720 -24.56 9.74 -36.36
N GLU A 721 -23.28 9.44 -36.15
CA GLU A 721 -22.79 8.07 -36.04
C GLU A 721 -23.33 7.37 -34.78
N ALA A 722 -23.37 8.07 -33.64
CA ALA A 722 -23.93 7.54 -32.39
C ALA A 722 -25.40 7.11 -32.54
N LEU A 723 -26.25 7.98 -33.11
CA LEU A 723 -27.66 7.69 -33.36
C LEU A 723 -27.86 6.58 -34.39
N ARG A 724 -26.96 6.49 -35.39
CA ARG A 724 -26.96 5.41 -36.38
C ARG A 724 -26.64 4.06 -35.73
N VAL A 725 -25.62 3.98 -34.87
CA VAL A 725 -25.26 2.75 -34.16
C VAL A 725 -26.36 2.34 -33.19
N ALA A 726 -26.91 3.28 -32.41
CA ALA A 726 -28.06 3.00 -31.55
C ALA A 726 -29.26 2.45 -32.34
N GLY A 727 -29.46 2.92 -33.58
CA GLY A 727 -30.48 2.42 -34.49
C GLY A 727 -30.31 0.97 -34.96
N LEU A 728 -29.15 0.35 -34.77
CA LEU A 728 -28.90 -1.06 -35.12
C LEU A 728 -29.50 -2.03 -34.10
N ILE A 729 -29.83 -1.56 -32.89
CA ILE A 729 -30.49 -2.36 -31.86
C ILE A 729 -31.92 -2.69 -32.32
N GLN A 730 -32.22 -3.98 -32.45
CA GLN A 730 -33.49 -4.48 -32.96
C GLN A 730 -34.58 -4.35 -31.89
N HIS A 731 -34.26 -4.67 -30.63
CA HIS A 731 -35.20 -4.55 -29.51
C HIS A 731 -35.67 -3.08 -29.31
N PRO A 732 -36.95 -2.74 -29.53
CA PRO A 732 -37.40 -1.35 -29.60
C PRO A 732 -37.21 -0.55 -28.31
N GLN A 733 -37.52 -1.14 -27.16
CA GLN A 733 -37.40 -0.46 -25.86
C GLN A 733 -35.94 -0.15 -25.53
N GLU A 734 -35.05 -1.07 -25.89
CA GLU A 734 -33.61 -0.93 -25.65
C GLU A 734 -33.02 0.14 -26.58
N ARG A 735 -33.35 0.09 -27.87
CA ARG A 735 -32.99 1.13 -28.83
C ARG A 735 -33.42 2.53 -28.36
N ASP A 736 -34.64 2.68 -27.88
CA ASP A 736 -35.16 3.99 -27.43
C ASP A 736 -34.53 4.43 -26.09
N ARG A 737 -34.11 3.48 -25.23
CA ARG A 737 -33.28 3.75 -24.05
C ARG A 737 -31.90 4.30 -24.47
N VAL A 738 -31.19 3.60 -25.34
CA VAL A 738 -29.85 3.99 -25.82
C VAL A 738 -29.89 5.34 -26.53
N ARG A 739 -30.86 5.56 -27.42
CA ARG A 739 -31.01 6.85 -28.12
C ARG A 739 -31.19 8.01 -27.14
N ARG A 740 -32.01 7.84 -26.09
CA ARG A 740 -32.18 8.85 -25.04
C ARG A 740 -30.86 9.14 -24.30
N ARG A 741 -30.04 8.12 -24.01
CA ARG A 741 -28.70 8.30 -23.42
C ARG A 741 -27.78 9.08 -24.35
N VAL A 742 -27.73 8.72 -25.64
CA VAL A 742 -26.93 9.41 -26.67
C VAL A 742 -27.27 10.90 -26.77
N LEU A 743 -28.56 11.27 -26.65
CA LEU A 743 -28.99 12.68 -26.66
C LEU A 743 -28.52 13.50 -25.45
N CYS A 744 -28.17 12.86 -24.32
CA CYS A 744 -27.60 13.60 -23.18
C CYS A 744 -26.23 14.22 -23.49
N TYR A 745 -25.50 13.69 -24.48
CA TYR A 745 -24.18 14.18 -24.87
C TYR A 745 -24.24 15.37 -25.85
N GLU A 746 -25.38 15.63 -26.52
CA GLU A 746 -25.59 16.84 -27.35
C GLU A 746 -25.58 18.14 -26.54
N THR A 747 -25.95 18.07 -25.27
CA THR A 747 -26.08 19.26 -24.40
C THR A 747 -24.75 19.77 -23.85
N ARG A 748 -23.63 19.12 -24.19
CA ARG A 748 -22.30 19.34 -23.59
C ARG A 748 -21.31 20.14 -24.47
N THR A 749 -21.64 20.38 -25.74
CA THR A 749 -20.89 21.28 -26.65
C THR A 749 -21.43 22.69 -26.57
#